data_AF-A0A094GVV6-F1
#
_entry.id   AF-A0A094GVV6-F1
#
_cell.length_a   1.000
_cell.length_b   1.000
_cell.length_c   1.000
_cell.angle_alpha   90.00
_cell.angle_beta   90.00
_cell.angle_gamma   90.00
#
_symmetry.space_group_name_H-M   'P 1'
#
loop_
_entity.id
_entity.type
_entity.pdbx_description
1 polymer ?
#
loop_
_entity_poly.entity_id
_entity_poly.type
_entity_poly.pdbx_seq_one_letter_code
_entity_poly.pdbx_strand_id
1 'polypeptide(L)'
;MTAFRYLCGALAAAGTVLQGVSAQGVAGTYTDADTGIIFATQTIPDGNPLQGLTTGGYTVGMALPANAATVDATEYIGMIIGSSANATTAGTGWAGFSHGGGMTNNLLLMAWPYNGKILTSFRQASGYVDPNIYTGNAILSQISATINATHYKLIYRCQNCLALDLSGGTDTTHSTSGVLVLAWAQAFPAPITPSDPNSDIVQHDNGMGIYGAPAANMIQANYAKWAALAVPPTTTTAAPTSTGTAAPTTTKFPVIPVPTGTYDYIVVGGGAGGIPVADKLSETGKSTLLIERGPPSSGRWKGTMKPTWLEGTNLTRFDVPGLCNEIWVDSAGIACNDIDQMAGCVLGGGTAVNAALWWKPNPIDWDYNFPTGWKAADMVAATNRVFSRIPGTDTPSMDGLRYLQQGENVIAAGLKQGGWKEVTANNVPGEKTKTFSHTPFMFSNGERGGPMATYLVTASARKNFGRWENTSVRRVIRVGGHITGVEVEPYAAGGYTGIVKVTPITGRVVLSAGTFGSTKILMRSGIGPADSLAIVNASTVDGPTMIKSDDWITLPVGNNLEDHTNTDLVVSHPDVVFYDFYEAYTNPIAADKNAYLNKRSGILAEAAPNIGPMFWDVIPGADGINRQLQWTARVEGSLGEANGKTMTLSQYLGRGAVSRGRLNILKDLTMAVSQVPYLQNANDIAAVVKGIENLQTALSGVKNLTWLQPAPGVSAADYVKNMVVATGNRRANHWIGTAKIGGDDGRNGGTAVVDLNTRVYGTDNLFVVDASIFPGMVTTNPSALIVIAAEQAAAKIIALPNNVAQAKYAQCGGQSYSGSFICVTGTTCTYSNPWYNSQFQQACDARDLPGVVLLASDTTGKFKYEKAFGLKSQGEKIDINATFILASCTKLMTTIAAMQCVERGLIKLDDDVSTILTELKGIQILTGFNEETNEPLLTTAKNKITLRHLLTHTSGLGYFGMNPLLSRFFSTLPPTRTANTPLLHRITSPLLFEPGTSWEYGTGLDWAGVLVMRLTGTSLEAYMQSHIWDPLGIKNITFHQELKPEVRQRLVTMTKRGAKKKVWSKPSTAGEKVEWTNDILYEDPCAHEYGGGGAIGSATDFLKILTSLCASSTSVLLKPATIDEMFTPQLAPSGQRALTLYNAALAETGTFTSRKASTKLNFGLGGLLVLSDDETGLKAGTMTWSGLPNLLWTIDRGSGVSAFYAGNVLPFGDFRSHEMQQLFEREVYGLAAAAGMAGGSKL
;
A
#
# COMPACT_ATOMS: atom_id res chain seq x y z
N MET A 1 -24.44 -66.44 14.80
CA MET A 1 -24.50 -65.03 14.35
C MET A 1 -23.60 -64.85 13.12
N THR A 2 -23.79 -65.36 11.88
CA THR A 2 -24.80 -66.14 11.17
C THR A 2 -26.24 -65.68 11.36
N ALA A 3 -26.83 -65.18 10.27
CA ALA A 3 -28.19 -64.65 10.10
C ALA A 3 -28.47 -63.18 10.50
N PHE A 4 -27.82 -62.19 9.85
CA PHE A 4 -28.48 -60.89 9.55
C PHE A 4 -27.77 -59.96 8.53
N ARG A 5 -26.77 -60.42 7.76
CA ARG A 5 -26.08 -59.54 6.76
C ARG A 5 -25.93 -60.11 5.34
N TYR A 6 -26.60 -61.23 5.04
CA TYR A 6 -26.53 -61.87 3.72
C TYR A 6 -27.85 -61.87 2.92
N LEU A 7 -28.81 -60.98 3.23
CA LEU A 7 -30.11 -60.93 2.53
C LEU A 7 -30.46 -59.60 1.82
N CYS A 8 -29.50 -58.73 1.55
CA CYS A 8 -29.75 -57.51 0.73
C CYS A 8 -28.72 -57.31 -0.41
N GLY A 9 -27.96 -58.35 -0.78
CA GLY A 9 -26.93 -58.28 -1.82
C GLY A 9 -27.30 -58.90 -3.17
N ALA A 10 -28.53 -59.40 -3.37
CA ALA A 10 -28.87 -60.21 -4.56
C ALA A 10 -30.17 -59.79 -5.30
N LEU A 11 -30.75 -58.62 -5.03
CA LEU A 11 -31.95 -58.13 -5.74
C LEU A 11 -31.85 -56.71 -6.31
N ALA A 12 -30.68 -56.07 -6.23
CA ALA A 12 -30.44 -54.74 -6.83
C ALA A 12 -29.53 -54.77 -8.07
N ALA A 13 -29.31 -55.94 -8.66
CA ALA A 13 -28.52 -56.13 -9.89
C ALA A 13 -29.37 -56.54 -11.11
N ALA A 14 -30.69 -56.56 -10.99
CA ALA A 14 -31.62 -56.87 -12.09
C ALA A 14 -32.68 -55.77 -12.33
N GLY A 15 -32.59 -54.62 -11.66
CA GLY A 15 -33.58 -53.54 -11.71
C GLY A 15 -33.19 -52.30 -12.52
N THR A 16 -31.96 -52.20 -13.02
CA THR A 16 -31.45 -50.99 -13.72
C THR A 16 -31.24 -51.17 -15.22
N VAL A 17 -31.64 -52.30 -15.80
CA VAL A 17 -31.51 -52.58 -17.25
C VAL A 17 -32.83 -52.36 -18.01
N LEU A 18 -33.91 -51.88 -17.37
CA LEU A 18 -35.23 -51.72 -18.03
C LEU A 18 -35.98 -50.40 -17.71
N GLN A 19 -35.29 -49.27 -17.59
CA GLN A 19 -35.94 -47.94 -17.65
C GLN A 19 -35.48 -47.05 -18.83
N GLY A 20 -34.66 -47.58 -19.74
CA GLY A 20 -34.19 -46.86 -20.92
C GLY A 20 -35.17 -46.82 -22.10
N VAL A 21 -36.48 -46.66 -21.88
CA VAL A 21 -37.45 -46.31 -22.96
C VAL A 21 -38.66 -45.61 -22.34
N SER A 22 -38.72 -44.27 -22.38
CA SER A 22 -39.95 -43.48 -22.60
C SER A 22 -39.80 -41.99 -22.22
N ALA A 23 -39.26 -41.22 -23.15
CA ALA A 23 -39.78 -39.90 -23.49
C ALA A 23 -39.44 -39.66 -24.97
N GLN A 24 -40.20 -40.30 -25.87
CA GLN A 24 -40.12 -39.94 -27.29
C GLN A 24 -40.67 -38.52 -27.40
N GLY A 25 -39.81 -37.55 -27.72
CA GLY A 25 -40.27 -36.21 -28.08
C GLY A 25 -41.33 -36.24 -29.18
N VAL A 26 -41.97 -35.10 -29.40
CA VAL A 26 -43.00 -34.97 -30.42
C VAL A 26 -42.32 -34.75 -31.77
N ALA A 27 -42.44 -35.74 -32.66
CA ALA A 27 -42.05 -35.60 -34.05
C ALA A 27 -43.00 -34.62 -34.77
N GLY A 28 -42.47 -33.73 -35.59
CA GLY A 28 -43.26 -32.74 -36.29
C GLY A 28 -42.51 -32.12 -37.48
N THR A 29 -43.13 -31.12 -38.09
CA THR A 29 -42.54 -30.32 -39.16
C THR A 29 -42.50 -28.87 -38.72
N TYR A 30 -41.34 -28.22 -38.88
CA TYR A 30 -41.14 -26.81 -38.56
C TYR A 30 -40.65 -26.05 -39.79
N THR A 31 -41.33 -24.98 -40.15
CA THR A 31 -40.87 -24.02 -41.15
C THR A 31 -40.27 -22.82 -40.44
N ASP A 32 -38.98 -22.58 -40.64
CA ASP A 32 -38.31 -21.41 -40.09
C ASP A 32 -38.79 -20.13 -40.80
N ALA A 33 -39.29 -19.17 -40.04
CA ALA A 33 -39.89 -17.95 -40.59
C ALA A 33 -38.85 -17.03 -41.27
N ASP A 34 -37.59 -17.08 -40.84
CA ASP A 34 -36.53 -16.18 -41.30
C ASP A 34 -35.89 -16.68 -42.61
N THR A 35 -35.67 -18.00 -42.70
CA THR A 35 -34.96 -18.63 -43.83
C THR A 35 -35.90 -19.35 -44.80
N GLY A 36 -37.15 -19.64 -44.38
CA GLY A 36 -38.12 -20.42 -45.15
C GLY A 36 -37.77 -21.92 -45.27
N ILE A 37 -36.81 -22.41 -44.48
CA ILE A 37 -36.37 -23.81 -44.50
C ILE A 37 -37.36 -24.67 -43.72
N ILE A 38 -37.72 -25.82 -44.29
CA ILE A 38 -38.62 -26.79 -43.68
C ILE A 38 -37.80 -27.94 -43.10
N PHE A 39 -37.93 -28.17 -41.80
CA PHE A 39 -37.27 -29.24 -41.06
C PHE A 39 -38.28 -30.29 -40.60
N ALA A 40 -37.90 -31.57 -40.70
CA ALA A 40 -38.49 -32.56 -39.81
C ALA A 40 -37.83 -32.42 -38.44
N THR A 41 -38.63 -32.18 -37.41
CA THR A 41 -38.16 -31.86 -36.07
C THR A 41 -38.53 -32.92 -35.05
N GLN A 42 -37.69 -33.03 -34.05
CA GLN A 42 -37.97 -33.72 -32.80
C GLN A 42 -37.93 -32.70 -31.67
N THR A 43 -39.07 -32.49 -31.00
CA THR A 43 -39.18 -31.55 -29.87
C THR A 43 -39.39 -32.30 -28.56
N ILE A 44 -38.52 -32.02 -27.60
CA ILE A 44 -38.62 -32.49 -26.22
C ILE A 44 -39.29 -31.37 -25.41
N PRO A 45 -40.45 -31.64 -24.78
CA PRO A 45 -41.17 -30.61 -24.05
C PRO A 45 -40.43 -30.21 -22.76
N ASP A 46 -40.76 -29.01 -22.28
CA ASP A 46 -40.27 -28.50 -21.00
C ASP A 46 -40.73 -29.42 -19.86
N GLY A 47 -39.80 -29.80 -18.99
CA GLY A 47 -40.09 -30.66 -17.85
C GLY A 47 -38.86 -31.11 -17.06
N ASN A 48 -39.07 -32.05 -16.14
CA ASN A 48 -38.02 -32.55 -15.26
C ASN A 48 -37.04 -33.47 -16.00
N PRO A 49 -35.73 -33.18 -16.01
CA PRO A 49 -34.71 -34.04 -16.63
C PRO A 49 -34.69 -35.48 -16.14
N LEU A 50 -35.10 -35.74 -14.89
CA LEU A 50 -35.19 -37.10 -14.33
C LEU A 50 -36.32 -37.94 -14.96
N GLN A 51 -37.20 -37.32 -15.74
CA GLN A 51 -38.30 -37.98 -16.46
C GLN A 51 -38.03 -38.08 -17.98
N GLY A 52 -36.79 -37.88 -18.43
CA GLY A 52 -36.44 -37.87 -19.86
C GLY A 52 -36.91 -36.62 -20.61
N LEU A 53 -37.34 -35.58 -19.89
CA LEU A 53 -37.66 -34.25 -20.42
C LEU A 53 -36.45 -33.32 -20.26
N THR A 54 -36.61 -32.03 -20.56
CA THR A 54 -35.54 -31.04 -20.37
C THR A 54 -36.12 -29.71 -19.93
N THR A 55 -35.46 -29.02 -19.01
CA THR A 55 -35.94 -27.72 -18.53
C THR A 55 -35.72 -26.66 -19.61
N GLY A 56 -36.81 -25.99 -19.95
CA GLY A 56 -36.94 -25.01 -21.03
C GLY A 56 -36.94 -25.61 -22.43
N GLY A 57 -37.16 -26.91 -22.59
CA GLY A 57 -37.34 -27.57 -23.89
C GLY A 57 -36.07 -27.75 -24.72
N TYR A 58 -36.15 -28.62 -25.73
CA TYR A 58 -35.11 -28.82 -26.72
C TYR A 58 -35.75 -29.21 -28.05
N THR A 59 -35.31 -28.60 -29.16
CA THR A 59 -35.75 -29.00 -30.50
C THR A 59 -34.56 -29.20 -31.40
N VAL A 60 -34.53 -30.33 -32.12
CA VAL A 60 -33.60 -30.56 -33.22
C VAL A 60 -34.37 -30.79 -34.51
N GLY A 61 -33.85 -30.28 -35.62
CA GLY A 61 -34.44 -30.42 -36.95
C GLY A 61 -33.41 -30.84 -38.00
N MET A 62 -33.85 -31.62 -38.98
CA MET A 62 -33.02 -32.07 -40.10
C MET A 62 -33.77 -31.96 -41.44
N ALA A 63 -33.06 -31.48 -42.46
CA ALA A 63 -33.49 -31.48 -43.86
C ALA A 63 -32.40 -32.14 -44.71
N LEU A 64 -32.78 -33.12 -45.53
CA LEU A 64 -31.92 -33.94 -46.38
C LEU A 64 -32.09 -33.59 -47.87
N PRO A 65 -31.06 -33.84 -48.70
CA PRO A 65 -31.13 -33.73 -50.16
C PRO A 65 -32.29 -34.53 -50.78
N ALA A 66 -32.82 -34.04 -51.91
CA ALA A 66 -33.94 -34.68 -52.61
C ALA A 66 -33.67 -36.13 -53.05
N ASN A 67 -32.40 -36.51 -53.26
CA ASN A 67 -31.98 -37.86 -53.63
C ASN A 67 -31.65 -38.76 -52.43
N ALA A 68 -31.81 -38.30 -51.19
CA ALA A 68 -31.42 -39.03 -49.98
C ALA A 68 -32.21 -40.33 -49.73
N ALA A 69 -33.31 -40.55 -50.47
CA ALA A 69 -34.08 -41.81 -50.47
C ALA A 69 -33.40 -42.94 -51.26
N THR A 70 -32.52 -42.61 -52.23
CA THR A 70 -31.93 -43.59 -53.16
C THR A 70 -30.40 -43.60 -53.14
N VAL A 71 -29.78 -42.55 -52.60
CA VAL A 71 -28.33 -42.44 -52.38
C VAL A 71 -28.13 -41.91 -50.97
N ASP A 72 -27.19 -42.49 -50.21
CA ASP A 72 -26.90 -42.00 -48.88
C ASP A 72 -26.46 -40.54 -48.91
N ALA A 73 -27.15 -39.70 -48.15
CA ALA A 73 -26.77 -38.32 -47.96
C ALA A 73 -25.50 -38.25 -47.09
N THR A 74 -24.49 -37.53 -47.56
CA THR A 74 -23.27 -37.22 -46.78
C THR A 74 -23.38 -35.88 -46.06
N GLU A 75 -24.41 -35.09 -46.36
CA GLU A 75 -24.66 -33.76 -45.80
C GLU A 75 -26.13 -33.52 -45.49
N TYR A 76 -26.41 -32.54 -44.62
CA TYR A 76 -27.76 -32.11 -44.28
C TYR A 76 -27.78 -30.64 -43.84
N ILE A 77 -28.98 -30.04 -43.74
CA ILE A 77 -29.20 -28.77 -43.04
C ILE A 77 -29.86 -29.08 -41.71
N GLY A 78 -29.22 -28.64 -40.62
CA GLY A 78 -29.64 -28.86 -39.25
C GLY A 78 -30.21 -27.62 -38.59
N MET A 79 -31.06 -27.85 -37.58
CA MET A 79 -31.52 -26.84 -36.66
C MET A 79 -31.39 -27.36 -35.22
N ILE A 80 -30.87 -26.53 -34.31
CA ILE A 80 -30.87 -26.80 -32.86
C ILE A 80 -31.50 -25.59 -32.16
N ILE A 81 -32.50 -25.83 -31.33
CA ILE A 81 -33.06 -24.86 -30.38
C ILE A 81 -32.73 -25.38 -28.97
N GLY A 82 -31.72 -24.77 -28.36
CA GLY A 82 -31.32 -25.05 -26.99
C GLY A 82 -31.93 -24.07 -26.01
N SER A 83 -32.00 -24.47 -24.74
CA SER A 83 -32.52 -23.72 -23.62
C SER A 83 -31.43 -23.07 -22.78
N SER A 84 -31.75 -21.90 -22.24
CA SER A 84 -31.00 -21.17 -21.21
C SER A 84 -31.84 -20.96 -19.94
N ALA A 85 -32.98 -21.65 -19.80
CA ALA A 85 -34.05 -21.30 -18.85
C ALA A 85 -33.74 -21.48 -17.35
N ASN A 86 -32.66 -22.16 -16.97
CA ASN A 86 -32.29 -22.41 -15.56
C ASN A 86 -30.83 -22.05 -15.23
N ALA A 87 -30.19 -21.24 -16.06
CA ALA A 87 -28.88 -20.72 -15.73
C ALA A 87 -29.00 -19.43 -14.89
N THR A 88 -28.15 -19.28 -13.87
CA THR A 88 -28.02 -18.04 -13.06
C THR A 88 -27.65 -16.80 -13.89
N THR A 89 -27.43 -16.97 -15.20
CA THR A 89 -27.03 -15.96 -16.17
C THR A 89 -27.80 -16.23 -17.46
N ALA A 90 -28.53 -15.24 -18.01
CA ALA A 90 -29.23 -15.40 -19.28
C ALA A 90 -28.24 -15.68 -20.43
N GLY A 91 -28.59 -16.58 -21.35
CA GLY A 91 -27.77 -16.91 -22.52
C GLY A 91 -26.55 -17.81 -22.25
N THR A 92 -26.69 -18.82 -21.37
CA THR A 92 -25.68 -19.87 -21.14
C THR A 92 -26.30 -21.27 -21.28
N GLY A 93 -25.48 -22.31 -21.15
CA GLY A 93 -25.85 -23.72 -21.40
C GLY A 93 -25.26 -24.23 -22.71
N TRP A 94 -25.28 -25.54 -22.94
CA TRP A 94 -24.89 -26.14 -24.23
C TRP A 94 -25.89 -27.20 -24.67
N ALA A 95 -25.98 -27.38 -25.99
CA ALA A 95 -26.80 -28.35 -26.68
C ALA A 95 -25.91 -29.33 -27.46
N GLY A 96 -26.19 -30.61 -27.37
CA GLY A 96 -25.47 -31.69 -28.04
C GLY A 96 -26.37 -32.48 -28.97
N PHE A 97 -25.83 -32.91 -30.11
CA PHE A 97 -26.50 -33.74 -31.11
C PHE A 97 -25.56 -34.86 -31.57
N SER A 98 -26.03 -36.11 -31.51
CA SER A 98 -25.30 -37.29 -32.00
C SER A 98 -25.92 -37.79 -33.30
N HIS A 99 -25.08 -38.02 -34.30
CA HIS A 99 -25.51 -38.39 -35.65
C HIS A 99 -25.83 -39.90 -35.82
N GLY A 100 -25.35 -40.76 -34.92
CA GLY A 100 -25.40 -42.24 -35.05
C GLY A 100 -25.87 -42.99 -33.81
N GLY A 101 -26.77 -42.41 -33.03
CA GLY A 101 -27.29 -43.00 -31.79
C GLY A 101 -26.58 -42.48 -30.55
N GLY A 102 -26.12 -43.36 -29.65
CA GLY A 102 -25.54 -42.99 -28.35
C GLY A 102 -24.29 -42.09 -28.43
N MET A 103 -23.79 -41.65 -27.27
CA MET A 103 -22.64 -40.72 -27.17
C MET A 103 -21.33 -41.30 -27.73
N THR A 104 -21.09 -42.60 -27.55
CA THR A 104 -19.81 -43.24 -27.88
C THR A 104 -19.74 -43.67 -29.34
N ASN A 105 -18.56 -43.55 -29.95
CA ASN A 105 -18.20 -43.98 -31.30
C ASN A 105 -19.01 -43.31 -32.42
N ASN A 106 -19.64 -42.17 -32.14
CA ASN A 106 -20.43 -41.39 -33.10
C ASN A 106 -19.90 -39.96 -33.24
N LEU A 107 -20.19 -39.31 -34.36
CA LEU A 107 -19.95 -37.88 -34.54
C LEU A 107 -20.93 -37.08 -33.67
N LEU A 108 -20.38 -36.29 -32.76
CA LEU A 108 -21.14 -35.40 -31.89
C LEU A 108 -20.98 -33.95 -32.37
N LEU A 109 -22.07 -33.20 -32.40
CA LEU A 109 -22.08 -31.76 -32.60
C LEU A 109 -22.53 -31.09 -31.32
N MET A 110 -21.70 -30.16 -30.84
CA MET A 110 -21.99 -29.32 -29.68
C MET A 110 -22.28 -27.89 -30.16
N ALA A 111 -23.23 -27.20 -29.54
CA ALA A 111 -23.57 -25.82 -29.82
C ALA A 111 -23.90 -25.05 -28.52
N TRP A 112 -23.40 -23.81 -28.38
CA TRP A 112 -23.69 -22.97 -27.21
C TRP A 112 -23.58 -21.46 -27.52
N PRO A 113 -24.35 -20.62 -26.82
CA PRO A 113 -24.24 -19.17 -26.92
C PRO A 113 -22.97 -18.64 -26.23
N TYR A 114 -22.27 -17.72 -26.89
CA TYR A 114 -21.16 -16.94 -26.31
C TYR A 114 -21.04 -15.58 -27.02
N ASN A 115 -21.02 -14.48 -26.25
CA ASN A 115 -20.88 -13.10 -26.74
C ASN A 115 -21.81 -12.75 -27.93
N GLY A 116 -23.08 -13.14 -27.85
CA GLY A 116 -24.08 -12.85 -28.88
C GLY A 116 -23.95 -13.69 -30.17
N LYS A 117 -23.08 -14.71 -30.18
CA LYS A 117 -22.93 -15.70 -31.26
C LYS A 117 -23.20 -17.09 -30.73
N ILE A 118 -23.49 -18.05 -31.62
CA ILE A 118 -23.52 -19.47 -31.26
C ILE A 118 -22.23 -20.10 -31.77
N LEU A 119 -21.43 -20.66 -30.86
CA LEU A 119 -20.24 -21.43 -31.18
C LEU A 119 -20.58 -22.91 -31.29
N THR A 120 -19.82 -23.63 -32.10
CA THR A 120 -20.04 -25.05 -32.36
C THR A 120 -18.74 -25.84 -32.33
N SER A 121 -18.81 -27.12 -31.98
CA SER A 121 -17.64 -28.02 -31.98
C SER A 121 -18.05 -29.44 -32.37
N PHE A 122 -17.29 -30.06 -33.28
CA PHE A 122 -17.42 -31.49 -33.56
C PHE A 122 -16.55 -32.29 -32.60
N ARG A 123 -17.13 -33.33 -32.01
CA ARG A 123 -16.52 -34.17 -30.98
C ARG A 123 -16.73 -35.65 -31.28
N GLN A 124 -15.90 -36.50 -30.67
CA GLN A 124 -16.05 -37.94 -30.71
C GLN A 124 -15.62 -38.54 -29.36
N ALA A 125 -16.51 -39.32 -28.75
CA ALA A 125 -16.23 -40.02 -27.49
C ALA A 125 -15.90 -41.50 -27.76
N SER A 126 -14.81 -42.02 -27.22
CA SER A 126 -14.52 -43.46 -27.19
C SER A 126 -15.14 -44.18 -25.99
N GLY A 127 -15.68 -43.41 -25.02
CA GLY A 127 -16.32 -43.88 -23.80
C GLY A 127 -17.19 -42.78 -23.18
N TYR A 128 -17.80 -43.05 -22.02
CA TYR A 128 -18.59 -42.07 -21.26
C TYR A 128 -17.69 -41.13 -20.44
N VAL A 129 -16.77 -40.47 -21.13
CA VAL A 129 -15.83 -39.46 -20.63
C VAL A 129 -15.95 -38.22 -21.53
N ASP A 130 -15.27 -37.12 -21.18
CA ASP A 130 -15.24 -35.92 -22.02
C ASP A 130 -14.81 -36.26 -23.46
N PRO A 131 -15.62 -35.96 -24.49
CA PRO A 131 -15.31 -36.37 -25.85
C PRO A 131 -14.18 -35.52 -26.47
N ASN A 132 -13.25 -36.21 -27.14
CA ASN A 132 -12.14 -35.60 -27.86
C ASN A 132 -12.62 -34.76 -29.04
N ILE A 133 -11.78 -33.82 -29.50
CA ILE A 133 -12.00 -33.09 -30.75
C ILE A 133 -12.08 -34.06 -31.91
N TYR A 134 -13.12 -33.94 -32.73
CA TYR A 134 -13.21 -34.68 -33.97
C TYR A 134 -12.31 -34.04 -35.03
N THR A 135 -11.31 -34.79 -35.49
CA THR A 135 -10.31 -34.30 -36.47
C THR A 135 -10.60 -34.74 -37.91
N GLY A 136 -11.80 -35.25 -38.19
CA GLY A 136 -12.19 -35.66 -39.54
C GLY A 136 -12.61 -34.49 -40.43
N ASN A 137 -13.27 -34.80 -41.55
CA ASN A 137 -13.59 -33.84 -42.61
C ASN A 137 -15.00 -33.22 -42.52
N ALA A 138 -15.67 -33.32 -41.36
CA ALA A 138 -16.97 -32.71 -41.12
C ALA A 138 -16.85 -31.18 -41.07
N ILE A 139 -17.74 -30.48 -41.78
CA ILE A 139 -17.72 -29.02 -41.89
C ILE A 139 -19.09 -28.47 -41.51
N LEU A 140 -19.12 -27.48 -40.62
CA LEU A 140 -20.32 -26.76 -40.24
C LEU A 140 -20.26 -25.32 -40.77
N SER A 141 -21.26 -24.94 -41.56
CA SER A 141 -21.44 -23.56 -42.05
C SER A 141 -22.77 -23.00 -41.54
N GLN A 142 -22.75 -21.86 -40.84
CA GLN A 142 -23.97 -21.27 -40.28
C GLN A 142 -24.83 -20.60 -41.36
N ILE A 143 -26.14 -20.73 -41.22
CA ILE A 143 -27.16 -20.07 -42.07
C ILE A 143 -27.84 -18.95 -41.27
N SER A 144 -28.26 -19.24 -40.03
CA SER A 144 -28.90 -18.27 -39.14
C SER A 144 -28.66 -18.65 -37.68
N ALA A 145 -28.56 -17.64 -36.81
CA ALA A 145 -28.43 -17.83 -35.37
C ALA A 145 -29.21 -16.74 -34.62
N THR A 146 -30.01 -17.12 -33.63
CA THR A 146 -30.70 -16.19 -32.73
C THR A 146 -30.51 -16.59 -31.28
N ILE A 147 -30.33 -15.61 -30.40
CA ILE A 147 -30.18 -15.81 -28.95
C ILE A 147 -31.13 -14.85 -28.26
N ASN A 148 -31.91 -15.35 -27.32
CA ASN A 148 -32.73 -14.55 -26.42
C ASN A 148 -32.51 -14.99 -24.97
N ALA A 149 -33.26 -14.43 -24.03
CA ALA A 149 -33.08 -14.70 -22.60
C ALA A 149 -33.33 -16.17 -22.21
N THR A 150 -34.12 -16.91 -22.99
CA THR A 150 -34.58 -18.27 -22.65
C THR A 150 -34.08 -19.35 -23.59
N HIS A 151 -33.72 -19.02 -24.84
CA HIS A 151 -33.31 -19.98 -25.86
C HIS A 151 -32.25 -19.42 -26.81
N TYR A 152 -31.56 -20.33 -27.48
CA TYR A 152 -30.73 -20.04 -28.65
C TYR A 152 -31.06 -21.00 -29.79
N LYS A 153 -31.26 -20.47 -31.00
CA LYS A 153 -31.57 -21.22 -32.21
C LYS A 153 -30.39 -21.11 -33.17
N LEU A 154 -29.86 -22.24 -33.62
CA LEU A 154 -28.84 -22.35 -34.66
C LEU A 154 -29.42 -23.09 -35.86
N ILE A 155 -29.28 -22.51 -37.06
CA ILE A 155 -29.53 -23.18 -38.34
C ILE A 155 -28.21 -23.25 -39.11
N TYR A 156 -27.84 -24.44 -39.56
CA TYR A 156 -26.52 -24.71 -40.12
C TYR A 156 -26.58 -25.75 -41.23
N ARG A 157 -25.62 -25.71 -42.16
CA ARG A 157 -25.32 -26.80 -43.10
C ARG A 157 -24.17 -27.62 -42.56
N CYS A 158 -24.35 -28.94 -42.49
CA CYS A 158 -23.36 -29.90 -42.04
C CYS A 158 -22.93 -30.75 -43.23
N GLN A 159 -21.69 -30.60 -43.69
CA GLN A 159 -21.12 -31.34 -44.82
C GLN A 159 -20.21 -32.45 -44.30
N ASN A 160 -20.27 -33.63 -44.90
CA ASN A 160 -19.54 -34.82 -44.46
C ASN A 160 -19.86 -35.20 -43.00
N CYS A 161 -21.14 -35.11 -42.61
CA CYS A 161 -21.59 -35.39 -41.24
C CYS A 161 -22.44 -36.68 -41.13
N LEU A 162 -22.73 -37.33 -42.26
CA LEU A 162 -23.52 -38.56 -42.40
C LEU A 162 -22.76 -39.55 -43.30
N ALA A 163 -23.14 -40.84 -43.22
CA ALA A 163 -22.44 -41.96 -43.88
C ALA A 163 -20.94 -42.00 -43.53
N LEU A 164 -20.64 -41.89 -42.22
CA LEU A 164 -19.27 -41.83 -41.69
C LEU A 164 -18.84 -43.18 -41.10
N ASP A 165 -17.75 -43.75 -41.63
CA ASP A 165 -17.10 -44.91 -41.03
C ASP A 165 -16.19 -44.48 -39.86
N LEU A 166 -16.75 -44.48 -38.66
CA LEU A 166 -16.02 -44.23 -37.42
C LEU A 166 -15.78 -45.57 -36.70
N SER A 167 -14.51 -45.95 -36.54
CA SER A 167 -14.11 -47.26 -36.01
C SER A 167 -14.81 -47.61 -34.69
N GLY A 168 -15.62 -48.69 -34.69
CA GLY A 168 -16.20 -49.29 -33.48
C GLY A 168 -17.67 -48.96 -33.18
N GLY A 169 -18.41 -48.33 -34.09
CA GLY A 169 -19.86 -48.12 -33.99
C GLY A 169 -20.69 -48.93 -35.02
N THR A 170 -21.99 -49.10 -34.77
CA THR A 170 -22.94 -49.53 -35.82
C THR A 170 -23.32 -48.30 -36.66
N ASP A 171 -22.96 -48.26 -37.94
CA ASP A 171 -23.28 -47.12 -38.81
C ASP A 171 -24.79 -47.03 -39.08
N THR A 172 -25.49 -46.23 -38.27
CA THR A 172 -26.92 -45.91 -38.45
C THR A 172 -27.13 -44.56 -39.13
N THR A 173 -26.09 -44.03 -39.79
CA THR A 173 -26.09 -42.68 -40.39
C THR A 173 -26.45 -42.69 -41.88
N HIS A 174 -26.73 -43.87 -42.45
CA HIS A 174 -27.14 -44.08 -43.84
C HIS A 174 -28.61 -43.69 -44.07
N SER A 175 -28.87 -42.62 -44.83
CA SER A 175 -30.24 -42.17 -45.11
C SER A 175 -31.07 -43.19 -45.89
N THR A 176 -30.44 -44.07 -46.68
CA THR A 176 -31.12 -45.16 -47.41
C THR A 176 -31.60 -46.30 -46.52
N SER A 177 -31.15 -46.37 -45.26
CA SER A 177 -31.63 -47.35 -44.27
C SER A 177 -33.06 -47.07 -43.78
N GLY A 178 -33.67 -45.96 -44.21
CA GLY A 178 -35.07 -45.60 -43.97
C GLY A 178 -35.33 -44.92 -42.63
N VAL A 179 -34.56 -45.21 -41.59
CA VAL A 179 -34.65 -44.57 -40.27
C VAL A 179 -33.24 -44.23 -39.76
N LEU A 180 -32.99 -42.96 -39.45
CA LEU A 180 -31.77 -42.51 -38.76
C LEU A 180 -31.96 -42.62 -37.24
N VAL A 181 -30.99 -43.18 -36.53
CA VAL A 181 -31.00 -43.20 -35.06
C VAL A 181 -30.16 -42.02 -34.57
N LEU A 182 -30.81 -41.07 -33.90
CA LEU A 182 -30.23 -39.80 -33.49
C LEU A 182 -30.33 -39.62 -31.98
N ALA A 183 -29.42 -38.85 -31.38
CA ALA A 183 -29.52 -38.50 -29.97
C ALA A 183 -29.30 -37.02 -29.72
N TRP A 184 -29.76 -36.57 -28.56
CA TRP A 184 -29.61 -35.21 -28.09
C TRP A 184 -29.17 -35.20 -26.63
N ALA A 185 -28.55 -34.09 -26.24
CA ALA A 185 -28.18 -33.80 -24.86
C ALA A 185 -28.23 -32.30 -24.61
N GLN A 186 -28.43 -31.89 -23.37
CA GLN A 186 -28.43 -30.49 -22.98
C GLN A 186 -27.85 -30.31 -21.58
N ALA A 187 -27.16 -29.19 -21.34
CA ALA A 187 -26.63 -28.82 -20.04
C ALA A 187 -27.02 -27.39 -19.64
N PHE A 188 -27.17 -27.16 -18.34
CA PHE A 188 -27.34 -25.84 -17.73
C PHE A 188 -26.09 -24.96 -17.81
N PRO A 189 -24.88 -25.45 -17.47
CA PRO A 189 -23.64 -24.70 -17.66
C PRO A 189 -23.20 -24.66 -19.13
N ALA A 190 -22.52 -23.58 -19.53
CA ALA A 190 -21.75 -23.54 -20.77
C ALA A 190 -20.49 -24.43 -20.67
N PRO A 191 -19.75 -24.68 -21.77
CA PRO A 191 -18.45 -25.35 -21.71
C PRO A 191 -17.47 -24.65 -20.75
N ILE A 192 -16.44 -25.36 -20.27
CA ILE A 192 -15.52 -24.84 -19.24
C ILE A 192 -14.89 -23.49 -19.64
N THR A 193 -14.53 -23.36 -20.91
CA THR A 193 -14.04 -22.14 -21.57
C THR A 193 -14.96 -21.83 -22.76
N PRO A 194 -16.08 -21.11 -22.57
CA PRO A 194 -17.09 -20.92 -23.61
C PRO A 194 -16.59 -20.19 -24.86
N SER A 195 -15.46 -19.47 -24.80
CA SER A 195 -14.84 -18.82 -25.95
C SER A 195 -14.06 -19.77 -26.86
N ASP A 196 -13.70 -20.95 -26.37
CA ASP A 196 -12.87 -21.91 -27.08
C ASP A 196 -13.73 -23.09 -27.57
N PRO A 197 -13.90 -23.27 -28.89
CA PRO A 197 -14.57 -24.44 -29.46
C PRO A 197 -13.95 -25.78 -29.03
N ASN A 198 -12.68 -25.77 -28.59
CA ASN A 198 -11.96 -26.96 -28.13
C ASN A 198 -12.05 -27.19 -26.61
N SER A 199 -12.76 -26.35 -25.88
CA SER A 199 -12.93 -26.46 -24.42
C SER A 199 -13.44 -27.82 -23.98
N ASP A 200 -12.97 -28.27 -22.81
CA ASP A 200 -13.59 -29.35 -22.05
C ASP A 200 -15.08 -29.05 -21.79
N ILE A 201 -15.90 -30.10 -21.78
CA ILE A 201 -17.35 -29.98 -21.55
C ILE A 201 -17.74 -30.73 -20.28
N VAL A 202 -18.57 -30.06 -19.48
CA VAL A 202 -19.22 -30.70 -18.33
C VAL A 202 -20.31 -31.65 -18.81
N GLN A 203 -20.54 -32.74 -18.08
CA GLN A 203 -21.59 -33.70 -18.39
C GLN A 203 -22.98 -33.03 -18.50
N HIS A 204 -23.77 -33.45 -19.48
CA HIS A 204 -25.15 -32.96 -19.68
C HIS A 204 -26.04 -33.22 -18.45
N ASP A 205 -26.48 -32.15 -17.80
CA ASP A 205 -27.31 -32.16 -16.59
C ASP A 205 -28.75 -31.65 -16.82
N ASN A 206 -29.05 -31.14 -18.01
CA ASN A 206 -30.37 -30.67 -18.43
C ASN A 206 -31.08 -31.66 -19.38
N GLY A 207 -30.70 -32.94 -19.35
CA GLY A 207 -31.40 -34.02 -20.06
C GLY A 207 -30.65 -34.57 -21.28
N MET A 208 -31.04 -35.78 -21.68
CA MET A 208 -30.50 -36.51 -22.82
C MET A 208 -31.53 -37.51 -23.35
N GLY A 209 -31.41 -37.95 -24.60
CA GLY A 209 -32.25 -39.01 -25.14
C GLY A 209 -31.87 -39.44 -26.56
N ILE A 210 -32.36 -40.62 -26.97
CA ILE A 210 -32.15 -41.22 -28.29
C ILE A 210 -33.51 -41.45 -28.96
N TYR A 211 -33.62 -41.20 -30.25
CA TYR A 211 -34.85 -41.41 -31.03
C TYR A 211 -34.55 -41.89 -32.45
N GLY A 212 -35.48 -42.63 -33.04
CA GLY A 212 -35.46 -43.00 -34.46
C GLY A 212 -36.23 -41.98 -35.28
N ALA A 213 -35.67 -41.55 -36.40
CA ALA A 213 -36.23 -40.50 -37.24
C ALA A 213 -36.32 -40.99 -38.70
N PRO A 214 -37.53 -41.16 -39.26
CA PRO A 214 -37.69 -41.63 -40.63
C PRO A 214 -37.03 -40.66 -41.63
N ALA A 215 -36.06 -41.14 -42.40
CA ALA A 215 -35.31 -40.30 -43.34
C ALA A 215 -36.24 -39.68 -44.39
N ALA A 216 -37.30 -40.41 -44.79
CA ALA A 216 -38.31 -39.93 -45.73
C ALA A 216 -38.97 -38.60 -45.32
N ASN A 217 -39.12 -38.34 -44.01
CA ASN A 217 -39.73 -37.11 -43.52
C ASN A 217 -38.78 -35.90 -43.64
N MET A 218 -37.48 -36.14 -43.76
CA MET A 218 -36.45 -35.12 -43.84
C MET A 218 -36.12 -34.72 -45.29
N ILE A 219 -36.57 -35.48 -46.30
CA ILE A 219 -36.22 -35.24 -47.71
C ILE A 219 -36.92 -34.00 -48.24
N GLN A 220 -36.15 -33.05 -48.77
CA GLN A 220 -36.67 -31.75 -49.19
C GLN A 220 -36.29 -31.44 -50.64
N ALA A 221 -37.31 -31.22 -51.48
CA ALA A 221 -37.10 -30.88 -52.90
C ALA A 221 -36.31 -29.58 -53.08
N ASN A 222 -36.45 -28.63 -52.15
CA ASN A 222 -35.78 -27.33 -52.18
C ASN A 222 -34.40 -27.33 -51.48
N TYR A 223 -33.88 -28.50 -51.06
CA TYR A 223 -32.64 -28.60 -50.27
C TYR A 223 -31.46 -27.82 -50.89
N ALA A 224 -31.19 -28.00 -52.19
CA ALA A 224 -30.06 -27.35 -52.84
C ALA A 224 -30.14 -25.81 -52.79
N LYS A 225 -31.36 -25.25 -52.86
CA LYS A 225 -31.60 -23.81 -52.72
C LYS A 225 -31.30 -23.33 -51.30
N TRP A 226 -31.70 -24.10 -50.29
CA TRP A 226 -31.46 -23.77 -48.89
C TRP A 226 -30.00 -23.94 -48.47
N ALA A 227 -29.32 -24.97 -48.99
CA ALA A 227 -27.90 -25.22 -48.71
C ALA A 227 -26.99 -24.09 -49.21
N ALA A 228 -27.43 -23.36 -50.25
CA ALA A 228 -26.75 -22.19 -50.78
C ALA A 228 -26.85 -20.94 -49.86
N LEU A 229 -27.70 -20.96 -48.83
CA LEU A 229 -27.79 -19.87 -47.84
C LEU A 229 -26.63 -19.91 -46.82
N ALA A 230 -25.87 -21.01 -46.76
CA ALA A 230 -24.77 -21.16 -45.83
C ALA A 230 -23.58 -20.28 -46.23
N VAL A 231 -23.10 -19.44 -45.30
CA VAL A 231 -21.93 -18.59 -45.52
C VAL A 231 -20.66 -19.42 -45.34
N PRO A 232 -19.68 -19.38 -46.27
CA PRO A 232 -18.42 -20.12 -46.11
C PRO A 232 -17.66 -19.71 -44.84
N PRO A 233 -17.00 -20.65 -44.13
CA PRO A 233 -16.24 -20.34 -42.93
C PRO A 233 -15.09 -19.37 -43.25
N THR A 234 -15.01 -18.25 -42.53
CA THR A 234 -13.89 -17.30 -42.64
C THR A 234 -12.59 -17.98 -42.18
N THR A 235 -11.62 -18.07 -43.08
CA THR A 235 -10.27 -18.58 -42.84
C THR A 235 -9.58 -17.81 -41.71
N THR A 236 -9.44 -18.44 -40.54
CA THR A 236 -8.49 -18.05 -39.50
C THR A 236 -7.64 -19.26 -39.14
N THR A 237 -6.67 -19.57 -40.00
CA THR A 237 -5.45 -20.26 -39.59
C THR A 237 -4.60 -19.27 -38.79
N ALA A 238 -4.86 -19.19 -37.48
CA ALA A 238 -3.91 -18.59 -36.56
C ALA A 238 -2.92 -19.69 -36.12
N ALA A 239 -1.68 -19.55 -36.59
CA ALA A 239 -0.51 -20.13 -35.94
C ALA A 239 -0.46 -19.70 -34.46
N PRO A 240 0.14 -20.48 -33.55
CA PRO A 240 0.11 -20.20 -32.13
C PRO A 240 0.98 -18.99 -31.81
N THR A 241 0.38 -17.81 -31.76
CA THR A 241 0.87 -16.71 -30.93
C THR A 241 0.29 -16.90 -29.53
N SER A 242 1.13 -17.36 -28.60
CA SER A 242 0.84 -17.41 -27.17
C SER A 242 0.77 -16.00 -26.58
N THR A 243 -0.28 -15.26 -26.92
CA THR A 243 -0.63 -13.99 -26.28
C THR A 243 -2.15 -13.89 -26.28
N GLY A 244 -2.77 -14.56 -25.33
CA GLY A 244 -4.21 -14.56 -25.12
C GLY A 244 -4.47 -15.17 -23.76
N THR A 245 -4.26 -14.37 -22.72
CA THR A 245 -4.51 -14.75 -21.34
C THR A 245 -5.98 -15.10 -21.16
N ALA A 246 -6.22 -16.35 -20.75
CA ALA A 246 -7.53 -16.84 -20.36
C ALA A 246 -8.12 -15.92 -19.29
N ALA A 247 -9.34 -15.42 -19.52
CA ALA A 247 -10.11 -14.83 -18.43
C ALA A 247 -10.40 -15.92 -17.39
N PRO A 248 -10.25 -15.65 -16.08
CA PRO A 248 -10.42 -16.66 -15.05
C PRO A 248 -11.88 -17.14 -15.01
N THR A 249 -12.11 -18.39 -15.39
CA THR A 249 -13.37 -19.10 -15.20
C THR A 249 -13.51 -19.44 -13.72
N THR A 250 -14.53 -18.86 -13.08
CA THR A 250 -14.89 -19.16 -11.69
C THR A 250 -15.35 -20.62 -11.58
N THR A 251 -14.46 -21.52 -11.16
CA THR A 251 -14.85 -22.81 -10.60
C THR A 251 -15.69 -22.55 -9.35
N LYS A 252 -17.01 -22.76 -9.46
CA LYS A 252 -17.95 -22.59 -8.33
C LYS A 252 -17.75 -23.72 -7.32
N PHE A 253 -16.76 -23.57 -6.44
CA PHE A 253 -16.66 -24.37 -5.22
C PHE A 253 -17.83 -24.02 -4.28
N PRO A 254 -18.25 -24.93 -3.37
CA PRO A 254 -19.21 -24.59 -2.33
C PRO A 254 -18.76 -23.35 -1.57
N VAL A 255 -19.62 -22.34 -1.51
CA VAL A 255 -19.34 -21.07 -0.85
C VAL A 255 -19.28 -21.28 0.66
N ILE A 256 -18.07 -21.28 1.23
CA ILE A 256 -17.88 -21.23 2.68
C ILE A 256 -17.71 -19.76 3.08
N PRO A 257 -18.70 -19.15 3.75
CA PRO A 257 -18.58 -17.77 4.17
C PRO A 257 -17.52 -17.63 5.27
N VAL A 258 -16.81 -16.50 5.27
CA VAL A 258 -15.91 -16.12 6.37
C VAL A 258 -16.67 -16.11 7.71
N PRO A 259 -16.15 -16.77 8.77
CA PRO A 259 -16.77 -16.76 10.09
C PRO A 259 -16.88 -15.36 10.71
N THR A 260 -17.88 -15.14 11.57
CA THR A 260 -18.09 -13.87 12.28
C THR A 260 -17.08 -13.74 13.43
N GLY A 261 -15.92 -13.13 13.16
CA GLY A 261 -14.88 -12.86 14.15
C GLY A 261 -13.82 -11.88 13.63
N THR A 262 -12.90 -11.48 14.50
CA THR A 262 -11.76 -10.62 14.16
C THR A 262 -10.45 -11.23 14.64
N TYR A 263 -9.35 -10.87 13.98
CA TYR A 263 -8.00 -11.32 14.34
C TYR A 263 -7.09 -10.15 14.66
N ASP A 264 -6.25 -10.29 15.68
CA ASP A 264 -5.19 -9.33 15.98
C ASP A 264 -4.15 -9.30 14.86
N TYR A 265 -3.84 -10.46 14.29
CA TYR A 265 -2.95 -10.62 13.14
C TYR A 265 -3.58 -11.50 12.07
N ILE A 266 -3.56 -11.02 10.83
CA ILE A 266 -3.81 -11.85 9.64
C ILE A 266 -2.52 -11.92 8.84
N VAL A 267 -1.98 -13.12 8.67
CA VAL A 267 -0.79 -13.41 7.86
C VAL A 267 -1.24 -14.05 6.55
N VAL A 268 -0.82 -13.49 5.42
CA VAL A 268 -1.24 -13.91 4.08
C VAL A 268 -0.10 -14.62 3.36
N GLY A 269 -0.22 -15.93 3.17
CA GLY A 269 0.76 -16.81 2.55
C GLY A 269 1.54 -17.63 3.58
N GLY A 270 1.52 -18.95 3.46
CA GLY A 270 2.18 -19.94 4.32
C GLY A 270 3.55 -20.35 3.79
N GLY A 271 4.37 -19.41 3.32
CA GLY A 271 5.71 -19.66 2.77
C GLY A 271 6.85 -19.52 3.79
N ALA A 272 8.06 -19.30 3.27
CA ALA A 272 9.29 -19.10 4.06
C ALA A 272 9.21 -17.91 5.04
N GLY A 273 8.51 -16.83 4.68
CA GLY A 273 8.27 -15.70 5.59
C GLY A 273 7.06 -15.89 6.50
N GLY A 274 5.95 -16.35 5.91
CA GLY A 274 4.64 -16.38 6.55
C GLY A 274 4.48 -17.40 7.67
N ILE A 275 5.00 -18.62 7.51
CA ILE A 275 4.93 -19.63 8.57
C ILE A 275 5.69 -19.16 9.83
N PRO A 276 6.97 -18.72 9.74
CA PRO A 276 7.69 -18.24 10.93
C PRO A 276 7.06 -17.01 11.57
N VAL A 277 6.65 -16.00 10.78
CA VAL A 277 6.05 -14.78 11.37
C VAL A 277 4.74 -15.12 12.09
N ALA A 278 3.90 -15.99 11.54
CA ALA A 278 2.65 -16.39 12.19
C ALA A 278 2.88 -17.19 13.48
N ASP A 279 3.90 -18.07 13.52
CA ASP A 279 4.32 -18.75 14.75
C ASP A 279 4.74 -17.75 15.83
N LYS A 280 5.61 -16.79 15.49
CA LYS A 280 6.11 -15.80 16.46
C LYS A 280 5.02 -14.82 16.94
N LEU A 281 4.12 -14.39 16.06
CA LEU A 281 3.00 -13.54 16.44
C LEU A 281 2.01 -14.28 17.35
N SER A 282 1.66 -15.53 17.03
CA SER A 282 0.77 -16.34 17.88
C SER A 282 1.37 -16.70 19.24
N GLU A 283 2.69 -16.74 19.36
CA GLU A 283 3.38 -16.95 20.65
C GLU A 283 3.10 -15.86 21.68
N THR A 284 2.72 -14.66 21.24
CA THR A 284 2.34 -13.55 22.13
C THR A 284 0.94 -13.70 22.76
N GLY A 285 0.20 -14.75 22.40
CA GLY A 285 -1.19 -14.98 22.84
C GLY A 285 -2.24 -14.23 22.02
N LYS A 286 -1.83 -13.45 21.02
CA LYS A 286 -2.71 -12.69 20.11
C LYS A 286 -3.41 -13.59 19.09
N SER A 287 -4.65 -13.30 18.74
CA SER A 287 -5.38 -14.11 17.75
C SER A 287 -4.74 -13.94 16.37
N THR A 288 -4.22 -15.04 15.82
CA THR A 288 -3.42 -15.03 14.59
C THR A 288 -4.02 -15.99 13.57
N LEU A 289 -4.37 -15.48 12.39
CA LEU A 289 -4.85 -16.29 11.27
C LEU A 289 -3.78 -16.35 10.18
N LEU A 290 -3.41 -17.55 9.75
CA LEU A 290 -2.62 -17.77 8.53
C LEU A 290 -3.54 -18.17 7.38
N ILE A 291 -3.58 -17.39 6.31
CA ILE A 291 -4.35 -17.68 5.10
C ILE A 291 -3.39 -18.13 4.00
N GLU A 292 -3.58 -19.33 3.47
CA GLU A 292 -2.80 -19.93 2.39
C GLU A 292 -3.70 -20.17 1.18
N ARG A 293 -3.22 -19.76 0.00
CA ARG A 293 -3.94 -19.92 -1.26
C ARG A 293 -4.06 -21.39 -1.64
N GLY A 294 -2.97 -22.13 -1.52
CA GLY A 294 -2.85 -23.49 -2.00
C GLY A 294 -3.41 -24.56 -1.08
N PRO A 295 -3.46 -25.81 -1.55
CA PRO A 295 -3.82 -26.96 -0.74
C PRO A 295 -2.71 -27.36 0.23
N PRO A 296 -3.02 -28.26 1.18
CA PRO A 296 -2.01 -28.91 2.01
C PRO A 296 -0.95 -29.66 1.18
N SER A 297 0.30 -29.64 1.65
CA SER A 297 1.45 -30.25 0.97
C SER A 297 1.93 -31.54 1.66
N SER A 298 2.66 -31.41 2.77
CA SER A 298 3.19 -32.53 3.57
C SER A 298 2.07 -33.38 4.18
N GLY A 299 2.30 -34.69 4.34
CA GLY A 299 1.33 -35.61 4.90
C GLY A 299 0.95 -35.29 6.36
N ARG A 300 1.89 -34.72 7.14
CA ARG A 300 1.60 -34.18 8.49
C ARG A 300 0.43 -33.19 8.48
N TRP A 301 0.32 -32.41 7.40
CA TRP A 301 -0.71 -31.39 7.22
C TRP A 301 -1.90 -31.88 6.39
N LYS A 302 -2.05 -33.21 6.24
CA LYS A 302 -3.10 -33.87 5.47
C LYS A 302 -2.97 -33.66 3.96
N GLY A 303 -1.77 -33.40 3.46
CA GLY A 303 -1.52 -33.48 2.02
C GLY A 303 -1.66 -34.90 1.50
N THR A 304 -2.15 -35.03 0.28
CA THR A 304 -2.50 -36.33 -0.33
C THR A 304 -1.74 -36.62 -1.63
N MET A 305 -1.08 -35.62 -2.22
CA MET A 305 -0.35 -35.78 -3.48
C MET A 305 0.89 -36.67 -3.28
N LYS A 306 0.86 -37.90 -3.80
CA LYS A 306 1.94 -38.88 -3.62
C LYS A 306 1.98 -39.88 -4.78
N PRO A 307 3.15 -40.46 -5.08
CA PRO A 307 3.24 -41.64 -5.94
C PRO A 307 2.69 -42.90 -5.25
N THR A 308 2.31 -43.88 -6.05
CA THR A 308 1.66 -45.13 -5.58
C THR A 308 2.47 -45.91 -4.55
N TRP A 309 3.81 -45.85 -4.61
CA TRP A 309 4.67 -46.54 -3.66
C TRP A 309 4.73 -45.91 -2.27
N LEU A 310 4.18 -44.70 -2.09
CA LEU A 310 3.96 -44.06 -0.79
C LEU A 310 2.56 -44.30 -0.23
N GLU A 311 1.69 -45.02 -0.94
CA GLU A 311 0.35 -45.35 -0.43
C GLU A 311 0.41 -46.15 0.88
N GLY A 312 -0.55 -45.89 1.76
CA GLY A 312 -0.55 -46.45 3.11
C GLY A 312 0.45 -45.80 4.09
N THR A 313 1.26 -44.83 3.65
CA THR A 313 2.13 -44.04 4.52
C THR A 313 1.58 -42.62 4.74
N ASN A 314 2.07 -41.95 5.79
CA ASN A 314 1.82 -40.52 6.01
C ASN A 314 2.80 -39.60 5.23
N LEU A 315 3.48 -40.12 4.21
CA LEU A 315 4.39 -39.34 3.35
C LEU A 315 3.67 -38.88 2.09
N THR A 316 4.18 -37.80 1.52
CA THR A 316 3.76 -37.21 0.25
C THR A 316 4.96 -36.94 -0.64
N ARG A 317 4.71 -36.53 -1.89
CA ARG A 317 5.78 -36.08 -2.79
C ARG A 317 6.62 -34.93 -2.23
N PHE A 318 6.08 -34.16 -1.29
CA PHE A 318 6.78 -33.05 -0.66
C PHE A 318 7.63 -33.49 0.53
N ASP A 319 7.34 -34.62 1.16
CA ASP A 319 8.07 -35.08 2.35
C ASP A 319 9.40 -35.73 1.99
N VAL A 320 9.46 -36.42 0.84
CA VAL A 320 10.61 -37.20 0.38
C VAL A 320 11.61 -36.32 -0.37
N PRO A 321 12.83 -36.11 0.15
CA PRO A 321 13.87 -35.30 -0.52
C PRO A 321 14.13 -35.70 -1.97
N GLY A 322 14.26 -36.99 -2.25
CA GLY A 322 14.53 -37.52 -3.60
C GLY A 322 13.40 -37.32 -4.60
N LEU A 323 12.23 -36.81 -4.20
CA LEU A 323 11.13 -36.51 -5.12
C LEU A 323 11.02 -35.01 -5.45
N CYS A 324 11.93 -34.17 -4.97
CA CYS A 324 11.78 -32.72 -5.12
C CYS A 324 11.82 -32.25 -6.58
N ASN A 325 12.52 -32.94 -7.48
CA ASN A 325 12.61 -32.57 -8.90
C ASN A 325 11.35 -32.87 -9.70
N GLU A 326 10.41 -33.64 -9.17
CA GLU A 326 9.16 -33.94 -9.87
C GLU A 326 8.38 -32.67 -10.21
N ILE A 327 8.58 -31.57 -9.45
CA ILE A 327 7.98 -30.26 -9.73
C ILE A 327 8.32 -29.73 -11.13
N TRP A 328 9.41 -30.16 -11.76
CA TRP A 328 9.81 -29.68 -13.09
C TRP A 328 9.11 -30.39 -14.24
N VAL A 329 8.60 -31.60 -14.01
CA VAL A 329 7.87 -32.40 -15.02
C VAL A 329 6.37 -32.40 -14.79
N ASP A 330 5.94 -32.41 -13.52
CA ASP A 330 4.53 -32.32 -13.12
C ASP A 330 4.37 -31.27 -12.02
N SER A 331 3.92 -30.08 -12.42
CA SER A 331 3.64 -28.93 -11.52
C SER A 331 2.17 -28.57 -11.41
N ALA A 332 1.29 -29.29 -12.11
CA ALA A 332 -0.12 -28.94 -12.21
C ALA A 332 -0.79 -28.96 -10.82
N GLY A 333 -1.51 -27.89 -10.49
CA GLY A 333 -2.15 -27.74 -9.17
C GLY A 333 -1.19 -27.47 -8.00
N ILE A 334 0.13 -27.44 -8.23
CA ILE A 334 1.15 -27.14 -7.23
C ILE A 334 1.78 -25.78 -7.48
N ALA A 335 2.19 -25.51 -8.72
CA ALA A 335 2.76 -24.21 -9.09
C ALA A 335 1.67 -23.13 -9.18
N CYS A 336 2.07 -21.89 -8.93
CA CYS A 336 1.18 -20.75 -9.09
C CYS A 336 0.86 -20.52 -10.57
N ASN A 337 -0.42 -20.40 -10.91
CA ASN A 337 -0.92 -20.24 -12.28
C ASN A 337 -1.17 -18.80 -12.74
N ASP A 338 -0.91 -17.81 -11.87
CA ASP A 338 -1.18 -16.39 -12.10
C ASP A 338 0.09 -15.55 -12.19
N ILE A 339 1.22 -16.22 -12.47
CA ILE A 339 2.54 -15.63 -12.63
C ILE A 339 3.26 -16.29 -13.83
N ASP A 340 4.23 -15.61 -14.44
CA ASP A 340 5.03 -16.14 -15.56
C ASP A 340 6.31 -16.91 -15.11
N GLN A 341 6.50 -17.09 -13.80
CA GLN A 341 7.65 -17.78 -13.20
C GLN A 341 7.25 -19.00 -12.38
N MET A 342 8.22 -19.81 -11.94
CA MET A 342 7.97 -20.90 -10.98
C MET A 342 7.85 -20.35 -9.55
N ALA A 343 6.73 -20.63 -8.90
CA ALA A 343 6.56 -20.50 -7.45
C ALA A 343 5.58 -21.58 -6.95
N GLY A 344 5.82 -22.12 -5.75
CA GLY A 344 4.91 -23.09 -5.13
C GLY A 344 3.70 -22.41 -4.50
N CYS A 345 2.51 -22.80 -4.94
CA CYS A 345 1.20 -22.39 -4.40
C CYS A 345 0.53 -23.58 -3.68
N VAL A 346 1.21 -24.06 -2.65
CA VAL A 346 0.78 -25.06 -1.67
C VAL A 346 1.25 -24.60 -0.30
N LEU A 347 0.71 -25.15 0.79
CA LEU A 347 1.20 -24.87 2.14
C LEU A 347 2.73 -25.12 2.23
N GLY A 348 3.49 -24.16 2.76
CA GLY A 348 4.95 -24.15 2.73
C GLY A 348 5.56 -23.34 1.58
N GLY A 349 4.76 -23.00 0.57
CA GLY A 349 5.16 -22.25 -0.62
C GLY A 349 6.41 -22.83 -1.28
N GLY A 350 7.39 -21.97 -1.57
CA GLY A 350 8.69 -22.40 -2.10
C GLY A 350 9.43 -23.44 -1.23
N THR A 351 9.26 -23.43 0.09
CA THR A 351 9.94 -24.40 0.97
C THR A 351 9.38 -25.82 0.84
N ALA A 352 8.15 -25.99 0.32
CA ALA A 352 7.56 -27.30 0.04
C ALA A 352 8.11 -27.92 -1.25
N VAL A 353 8.55 -27.11 -2.21
CA VAL A 353 8.90 -27.57 -3.58
C VAL A 353 10.38 -27.38 -3.95
N ASN A 354 11.14 -26.58 -3.20
CA ASN A 354 12.56 -26.36 -3.49
C ASN A 354 13.43 -27.59 -3.16
N ALA A 355 14.72 -27.51 -3.50
CA ALA A 355 15.73 -28.50 -3.14
C ALA A 355 16.21 -28.41 -1.67
N ALA A 356 15.56 -27.59 -0.83
CA ALA A 356 15.81 -27.50 0.62
C ALA A 356 17.23 -27.10 1.06
N LEU A 357 18.05 -26.53 0.17
CA LEU A 357 19.37 -25.98 0.51
C LEU A 357 19.28 -24.93 1.64
N TRP A 358 20.13 -25.06 2.67
CA TRP A 358 19.97 -24.33 3.93
C TRP A 358 21.28 -23.78 4.51
N TRP A 359 21.35 -22.45 4.58
CA TRP A 359 22.61 -21.73 4.77
C TRP A 359 22.57 -20.81 5.97
N LYS A 360 23.55 -20.95 6.88
CA LYS A 360 23.81 -19.92 7.89
C LYS A 360 24.33 -18.69 7.15
N PRO A 361 23.74 -17.50 7.35
CA PRO A 361 23.98 -16.35 6.48
C PRO A 361 25.42 -15.88 6.55
N ASN A 362 25.99 -15.54 5.40
CA ASN A 362 27.23 -14.78 5.34
C ASN A 362 26.96 -13.39 5.94
N PRO A 363 27.63 -12.96 7.04
CA PRO A 363 27.32 -11.71 7.72
C PRO A 363 27.30 -10.49 6.79
N ILE A 364 28.23 -10.43 5.83
CA ILE A 364 28.33 -9.32 4.87
C ILE A 364 27.09 -9.16 3.98
N ASP A 365 26.25 -10.19 3.80
CA ASP A 365 25.01 -10.06 3.03
C ASP A 365 24.04 -9.09 3.70
N TRP A 366 23.94 -9.14 5.04
CA TRP A 366 23.18 -8.18 5.83
C TRP A 366 23.85 -6.81 5.82
N ASP A 367 25.17 -6.78 6.02
CA ASP A 367 25.90 -5.51 6.11
C ASP A 367 25.92 -4.73 4.80
N TYR A 368 25.95 -5.43 3.68
CA TYR A 368 25.96 -4.82 2.35
C TYR A 368 24.57 -4.35 1.92
N ASN A 369 23.56 -5.21 2.01
CA ASN A 369 22.25 -4.93 1.41
C ASN A 369 21.32 -4.12 2.32
N PHE A 370 21.34 -4.35 3.64
CA PHE A 370 20.28 -3.87 4.52
C PHE A 370 20.65 -2.58 5.26
N PRO A 371 19.68 -1.72 5.62
CA PRO A 371 19.93 -0.54 6.45
C PRO A 371 20.25 -0.88 7.91
N THR A 372 20.67 0.13 8.69
CA THR A 372 20.86 0.01 10.15
C THR A 372 19.60 -0.55 10.83
N GLY A 373 19.78 -1.45 11.80
CA GLY A 373 18.69 -2.20 12.45
C GLY A 373 18.39 -3.55 11.80
N TRP A 374 19.07 -3.86 10.69
CA TRP A 374 19.04 -5.11 9.93
C TRP A 374 20.45 -5.56 9.49
N LYS A 375 21.51 -4.92 10.01
CA LYS A 375 22.90 -5.27 9.75
C LYS A 375 23.25 -6.59 10.45
N ALA A 376 24.38 -7.21 10.13
CA ALA A 376 24.75 -8.51 10.69
C ALA A 376 24.66 -8.56 12.22
N ALA A 377 25.12 -7.50 12.89
CA ALA A 377 25.04 -7.35 14.34
C ALA A 377 23.60 -7.38 14.88
N ASP A 378 22.64 -6.79 14.14
CA ASP A 378 21.22 -6.77 14.49
C ASP A 378 20.55 -8.13 14.27
N MET A 379 21.07 -8.93 13.32
CA MET A 379 20.47 -10.20 12.88
C MET A 379 20.95 -11.42 13.66
N VAL A 380 21.94 -11.28 14.55
CA VAL A 380 22.53 -12.40 15.32
C VAL A 380 21.47 -13.18 16.10
N ALA A 381 20.61 -12.48 16.84
CA ALA A 381 19.60 -13.11 17.69
C ALA A 381 18.57 -13.90 16.86
N ALA A 382 18.09 -13.31 15.76
CA ALA A 382 17.18 -14.00 14.83
C ALA A 382 17.86 -15.22 14.19
N THR A 383 19.10 -15.07 13.74
CA THR A 383 19.90 -16.17 13.17
C THR A 383 20.03 -17.34 14.14
N ASN A 384 20.37 -17.08 15.40
CA ASN A 384 20.51 -18.12 16.41
C ASN A 384 19.18 -18.84 16.70
N ARG A 385 18.05 -18.11 16.75
CA ARG A 385 16.72 -18.73 16.91
C ARG A 385 16.37 -19.64 15.75
N VAL A 386 16.60 -19.18 14.52
CA VAL A 386 16.33 -19.98 13.30
C VAL A 386 17.17 -21.25 13.29
N PHE A 387 18.49 -21.16 13.52
CA PHE A 387 19.37 -22.32 13.51
C PHE A 387 19.23 -23.22 14.74
N SER A 388 18.62 -22.74 15.82
CA SER A 388 18.18 -23.61 16.92
C SER A 388 16.95 -24.44 16.54
N ARG A 389 16.06 -23.91 15.70
CA ARG A 389 14.83 -24.59 15.26
C ARG A 389 15.11 -25.51 14.08
N ILE A 390 15.91 -25.04 13.13
CA ILE A 390 16.28 -25.70 11.88
C ILE A 390 17.82 -25.65 11.76
N PRO A 391 18.55 -26.56 12.43
CA PRO A 391 20.02 -26.56 12.43
C PRO A 391 20.62 -26.83 11.04
N GLY A 392 19.86 -27.55 10.21
CA GLY A 392 20.32 -28.10 8.94
C GLY A 392 21.20 -29.34 9.12
N THR A 393 21.45 -30.04 8.02
CA THR A 393 22.34 -31.20 7.97
C THR A 393 22.93 -31.30 6.56
N ASP A 394 24.22 -31.64 6.47
CA ASP A 394 24.85 -32.04 5.20
C ASP A 394 24.86 -33.57 5.02
N THR A 395 24.30 -34.31 5.97
CA THR A 395 24.22 -35.78 5.98
C THR A 395 22.77 -36.17 6.32
N PRO A 396 21.83 -36.03 5.37
CA PRO A 396 20.40 -36.12 5.67
C PRO A 396 19.88 -37.55 5.84
N SER A 397 20.59 -38.55 5.31
CA SER A 397 20.29 -39.96 5.52
C SER A 397 20.47 -40.35 6.99
N MET A 398 19.48 -41.04 7.56
CA MET A 398 19.45 -41.34 9.00
C MET A 398 20.43 -42.42 9.48
N ASP A 399 21.14 -43.07 8.56
CA ASP A 399 22.27 -43.96 8.87
C ASP A 399 23.62 -43.22 8.94
N GLY A 400 23.62 -41.90 8.77
CA GLY A 400 24.82 -41.07 8.87
C GLY A 400 25.77 -41.17 7.67
N LEU A 401 25.28 -41.70 6.54
CA LEU A 401 26.02 -41.80 5.28
C LEU A 401 25.54 -40.79 4.24
N ARG A 402 26.38 -40.52 3.24
CA ARG A 402 26.01 -39.83 2.00
C ARG A 402 26.11 -40.81 0.83
N TYR A 403 25.21 -40.71 -0.12
CA TYR A 403 25.06 -41.68 -1.21
C TYR A 403 25.55 -41.10 -2.54
N LEU A 404 26.04 -42.00 -3.40
CA LEU A 404 26.46 -41.71 -4.77
C LEU A 404 27.44 -40.51 -4.90
N GLN A 405 28.37 -40.40 -3.96
CA GLN A 405 29.33 -39.30 -3.82
C GLN A 405 30.43 -39.27 -4.89
N GLN A 406 30.44 -40.20 -5.86
CA GLN A 406 31.52 -40.32 -6.84
C GLN A 406 31.69 -39.04 -7.68
N GLY A 407 30.59 -38.45 -8.15
CA GLY A 407 30.63 -37.18 -8.89
C GLY A 407 31.12 -36.02 -8.02
N GLU A 408 30.67 -35.98 -6.76
CA GLU A 408 31.12 -34.98 -5.80
C GLU A 408 32.62 -35.06 -5.53
N ASN A 409 33.13 -36.27 -5.30
CA ASN A 409 34.54 -36.51 -5.05
C ASN A 409 35.44 -36.02 -6.20
N VAL A 410 35.00 -36.17 -7.46
CA VAL A 410 35.74 -35.69 -8.64
C VAL A 410 35.92 -34.17 -8.60
N ILE A 411 34.82 -33.43 -8.41
CA ILE A 411 34.87 -31.96 -8.40
C ILE A 411 35.55 -31.44 -7.13
N ALA A 412 35.25 -32.00 -5.96
CA ALA A 412 35.85 -31.60 -4.70
C ALA A 412 37.38 -31.82 -4.67
N ALA A 413 37.86 -32.97 -5.17
CA ALA A 413 39.29 -33.25 -5.29
C ALA A 413 39.97 -32.27 -6.26
N GLY A 414 39.32 -31.98 -7.39
CA GLY A 414 39.78 -30.97 -8.34
C GLY A 414 39.90 -29.58 -7.74
N LEU A 415 38.86 -29.10 -7.06
CA LEU A 415 38.86 -27.80 -6.37
C LEU A 415 39.98 -27.72 -5.33
N LYS A 416 40.16 -28.78 -4.53
CA LYS A 416 41.24 -28.87 -3.54
C LYS A 416 42.63 -28.81 -4.19
N GLN A 417 42.84 -29.53 -5.29
CA GLN A 417 44.08 -29.46 -6.07
C GLN A 417 44.30 -28.06 -6.67
N GLY A 418 43.23 -27.40 -7.10
CA GLY A 418 43.21 -26.02 -7.57
C GLY A 418 43.37 -24.96 -6.47
N GLY A 419 43.64 -25.36 -5.22
CA GLY A 419 43.91 -24.46 -4.10
C GLY A 419 42.67 -23.93 -3.38
N TRP A 420 41.49 -24.52 -3.58
CA TRP A 420 40.28 -24.17 -2.84
C TRP A 420 40.26 -24.88 -1.48
N LYS A 421 39.66 -24.22 -0.49
CA LYS A 421 39.56 -24.74 0.89
C LYS A 421 38.23 -25.46 1.11
N GLU A 422 38.30 -26.70 1.57
CA GLU A 422 37.13 -27.42 2.07
C GLU A 422 36.70 -26.87 3.44
N VAL A 423 35.40 -26.61 3.60
CA VAL A 423 34.80 -26.13 4.84
C VAL A 423 33.48 -26.85 5.10
N THR A 424 33.03 -26.89 6.35
CA THR A 424 31.62 -27.13 6.66
C THR A 424 30.89 -25.78 6.61
N ALA A 425 30.15 -25.51 5.52
CA ALA A 425 29.68 -24.17 5.18
C ALA A 425 28.93 -23.42 6.31
N ASN A 426 28.10 -24.13 7.09
CA ASN A 426 27.31 -23.53 8.17
C ASN A 426 28.11 -23.29 9.48
N ASN A 427 29.29 -23.90 9.64
CA ASN A 427 30.17 -23.65 10.77
C ASN A 427 30.98 -22.37 10.59
N VAL A 428 31.33 -22.03 9.34
CA VAL A 428 32.11 -20.84 8.97
C VAL A 428 31.38 -20.03 7.89
N PRO A 429 30.21 -19.45 8.21
CA PRO A 429 29.35 -18.83 7.20
C PRO A 429 30.00 -17.66 6.44
N GLY A 430 30.96 -16.96 7.07
CA GLY A 430 31.71 -15.86 6.44
C GLY A 430 32.83 -16.30 5.47
N GLU A 431 33.25 -17.56 5.50
CA GLU A 431 34.25 -18.07 4.55
C GLU A 431 33.57 -18.46 3.24
N LYS A 432 33.65 -17.57 2.25
CA LYS A 432 32.99 -17.70 0.92
C LYS A 432 33.90 -17.27 -0.26
N THR A 433 35.21 -17.31 -0.06
CA THR A 433 36.22 -16.99 -1.07
C THR A 433 37.09 -18.21 -1.33
N LYS A 434 37.06 -18.74 -2.55
CA LYS A 434 37.73 -20.00 -2.93
C LYS A 434 37.51 -21.13 -1.93
N THR A 435 36.25 -21.35 -1.56
CA THR A 435 35.83 -22.39 -0.59
C THR A 435 34.85 -23.36 -1.22
N PHE A 436 34.84 -24.61 -0.76
CA PHE A 436 33.82 -25.60 -1.10
C PHE A 436 33.37 -26.42 0.11
N SER A 437 32.19 -27.04 0.03
CA SER A 437 31.55 -27.77 1.13
C SER A 437 30.63 -28.86 0.57
N HIS A 438 30.39 -29.90 1.36
CA HIS A 438 29.19 -30.73 1.22
C HIS A 438 27.93 -29.86 1.32
N THR A 439 26.84 -30.32 0.70
CA THR A 439 25.59 -29.58 0.60
C THR A 439 24.75 -29.65 1.88
N PRO A 440 24.50 -28.54 2.60
CA PRO A 440 23.60 -28.51 3.74
C PRO A 440 22.14 -28.30 3.32
N PHE A 441 21.25 -29.04 3.96
CA PHE A 441 19.81 -29.02 3.74
C PHE A 441 19.05 -28.70 5.02
N MET A 442 17.81 -28.20 4.90
CA MET A 442 16.89 -27.99 6.04
C MET A 442 16.18 -29.28 6.49
N PHE A 443 16.62 -30.43 5.97
CA PHE A 443 16.06 -31.75 6.26
C PHE A 443 16.17 -32.10 7.74
N SER A 444 15.21 -32.92 8.19
CA SER A 444 15.19 -33.46 9.56
C SER A 444 14.58 -34.84 9.52
N ASN A 445 15.21 -35.81 10.16
CA ASN A 445 14.75 -37.21 10.20
C ASN A 445 14.62 -37.86 8.81
N GLY A 446 15.50 -37.50 7.86
CA GLY A 446 15.46 -37.95 6.46
C GLY A 446 14.25 -37.47 5.64
N GLU A 447 13.47 -36.52 6.16
CA GLU A 447 12.34 -35.87 5.48
C GLU A 447 12.62 -34.38 5.24
N ARG A 448 11.78 -33.71 4.43
CA ARG A 448 11.94 -32.30 4.01
C ARG A 448 12.24 -31.28 5.13
N GLY A 449 11.72 -31.47 6.34
CA GLY A 449 12.00 -30.58 7.46
C GLY A 449 11.51 -29.14 7.27
N GLY A 450 12.38 -28.16 7.56
CA GLY A 450 12.11 -26.74 7.33
C GLY A 450 11.00 -26.11 8.20
N PRO A 451 10.45 -24.94 7.79
CA PRO A 451 9.43 -24.22 8.56
C PRO A 451 8.15 -25.02 8.82
N MET A 452 7.74 -25.88 7.88
CA MET A 452 6.55 -26.73 8.04
C MET A 452 6.71 -27.79 9.14
N ALA A 453 7.93 -28.32 9.32
CA ALA A 453 8.21 -29.34 10.34
C ALA A 453 8.54 -28.75 11.72
N THR A 454 8.66 -27.42 11.83
CA THR A 454 9.15 -26.74 13.03
C THR A 454 8.21 -25.60 13.46
N TYR A 455 8.27 -24.47 12.77
CA TYR A 455 7.45 -23.27 13.03
C TYR A 455 5.95 -23.54 12.97
N LEU A 456 5.49 -24.24 11.93
CA LEU A 456 4.06 -24.54 11.81
C LEU A 456 3.59 -25.53 12.88
N VAL A 457 4.46 -26.45 13.33
CA VAL A 457 4.13 -27.42 14.40
C VAL A 457 3.83 -26.71 15.71
N THR A 458 4.68 -25.76 16.11
CA THR A 458 4.46 -24.99 17.35
C THR A 458 3.29 -24.03 17.24
N ALA A 459 3.09 -23.40 16.07
CA ALA A 459 1.93 -22.55 15.81
C ALA A 459 0.61 -23.32 15.94
N SER A 460 0.49 -24.46 15.25
CA SER A 460 -0.72 -25.29 15.26
C SER A 460 -1.06 -25.90 16.62
N ALA A 461 -0.13 -25.95 17.56
CA ALA A 461 -0.42 -26.36 18.93
C ALA A 461 -1.13 -25.28 19.77
N ARG A 462 -1.14 -24.02 19.32
CA ARG A 462 -1.73 -22.89 20.07
C ARG A 462 -3.19 -22.68 19.71
N LYS A 463 -4.04 -22.50 20.73
CA LYS A 463 -5.50 -22.28 20.55
C LYS A 463 -5.86 -20.96 19.87
N ASN A 464 -4.98 -19.96 19.97
CA ASN A 464 -5.15 -18.64 19.36
C ASN A 464 -4.62 -18.57 17.92
N PHE A 465 -4.15 -19.68 17.34
CA PHE A 465 -3.71 -19.77 15.96
C PHE A 465 -4.74 -20.49 15.10
N GLY A 466 -5.15 -19.85 14.01
CA GLY A 466 -5.99 -20.43 12.96
C GLY A 466 -5.22 -20.53 11.65
N ARG A 467 -5.58 -21.51 10.81
CA ARG A 467 -5.03 -21.65 9.45
C ARG A 467 -6.14 -22.01 8.48
N TRP A 468 -6.18 -21.32 7.33
CA TRP A 468 -7.05 -21.64 6.21
C TRP A 468 -6.23 -21.90 4.96
N GLU A 469 -6.38 -23.07 4.37
CA GLU A 469 -5.87 -23.43 3.05
C GLU A 469 -6.92 -23.17 1.97
N ASN A 470 -6.57 -23.39 0.71
CA ASN A 470 -7.46 -23.27 -0.45
C ASN A 470 -8.14 -21.89 -0.57
N THR A 471 -7.57 -20.85 0.04
CA THR A 471 -8.20 -19.53 0.20
C THR A 471 -7.26 -18.45 -0.32
N SER A 472 -7.58 -17.86 -1.47
CA SER A 472 -6.82 -16.77 -2.07
C SER A 472 -7.18 -15.45 -1.41
N VAL A 473 -6.20 -14.62 -1.08
CA VAL A 473 -6.44 -13.21 -0.72
C VAL A 473 -6.37 -12.37 -1.98
N ARG A 474 -7.46 -11.67 -2.27
CA ARG A 474 -7.59 -10.81 -3.45
C ARG A 474 -6.84 -9.49 -3.25
N ARG A 475 -7.07 -8.85 -2.10
CA ARG A 475 -6.53 -7.53 -1.69
C ARG A 475 -6.79 -7.28 -0.19
N VAL A 476 -6.17 -6.23 0.35
CA VAL A 476 -6.56 -5.69 1.66
C VAL A 476 -7.72 -4.69 1.51
N ILE A 477 -8.60 -4.64 2.50
CA ILE A 477 -9.68 -3.66 2.60
C ILE A 477 -9.21 -2.54 3.53
N ARG A 478 -9.29 -1.28 3.10
CA ARG A 478 -8.75 -0.14 3.83
C ARG A 478 -9.59 1.11 3.71
N VAL A 479 -9.47 1.99 4.70
CA VAL A 479 -9.97 3.37 4.70
C VAL A 479 -8.75 4.27 4.87
N GLY A 480 -8.42 5.06 3.85
CA GLY A 480 -7.12 5.75 3.80
C GLY A 480 -5.96 4.76 3.97
N GLY A 481 -5.08 5.05 4.93
CA GLY A 481 -3.94 4.19 5.30
C GLY A 481 -4.22 3.11 6.35
N HIS A 482 -5.46 2.96 6.83
CA HIS A 482 -5.81 1.96 7.85
C HIS A 482 -6.51 0.75 7.24
N ILE A 483 -5.94 -0.44 7.41
CA ILE A 483 -6.50 -1.70 6.91
C ILE A 483 -7.52 -2.23 7.91
N THR A 484 -8.73 -2.52 7.44
CA THR A 484 -9.84 -3.06 8.26
C THR A 484 -10.04 -4.57 8.08
N GLY A 485 -9.44 -5.15 7.05
CA GLY A 485 -9.51 -6.59 6.79
C GLY A 485 -8.85 -7.01 5.47
N VAL A 486 -9.05 -8.27 5.09
CA VAL A 486 -8.63 -8.83 3.80
C VAL A 486 -9.81 -9.46 3.08
N GLU A 487 -9.91 -9.23 1.77
CA GLU A 487 -10.92 -9.87 0.91
C GLU A 487 -10.39 -11.21 0.40
N VAL A 488 -11.17 -12.27 0.61
CA VAL A 488 -10.81 -13.64 0.25
C VAL A 488 -11.78 -14.27 -0.73
N GLU A 489 -11.25 -15.17 -1.55
CA GLU A 489 -11.99 -16.01 -2.49
C GLU A 489 -11.47 -17.46 -2.46
N PRO A 490 -12.34 -18.47 -2.66
CA PRO A 490 -11.92 -19.86 -2.67
C PRO A 490 -11.05 -20.12 -3.91
N TYR A 491 -9.83 -20.61 -3.68
CA TYR A 491 -8.94 -21.09 -4.72
C TYR A 491 -9.24 -22.56 -5.08
N ALA A 492 -9.63 -23.34 -4.09
CA ALA A 492 -10.05 -24.73 -4.24
C ALA A 492 -11.18 -25.08 -3.26
N ALA A 493 -11.72 -26.29 -3.35
CA ALA A 493 -12.77 -26.78 -2.44
C ALA A 493 -12.33 -26.66 -0.97
N GLY A 494 -13.23 -26.15 -0.11
CA GLY A 494 -12.92 -25.87 1.29
C GLY A 494 -12.37 -24.46 1.57
N GLY A 495 -12.14 -23.65 0.54
CA GLY A 495 -11.73 -22.25 0.68
C GLY A 495 -12.86 -21.31 1.11
N TYR A 496 -12.48 -20.18 1.72
CA TYR A 496 -13.42 -19.18 2.22
C TYR A 496 -13.69 -18.05 1.23
N THR A 497 -14.87 -17.42 1.33
CA THR A 497 -15.22 -16.20 0.59
C THR A 497 -15.75 -15.11 1.52
N GLY A 498 -15.38 -13.85 1.25
CA GLY A 498 -15.85 -12.67 1.99
C GLY A 498 -14.72 -11.82 2.53
N ILE A 499 -14.97 -11.08 3.62
CA ILE A 499 -13.99 -10.18 4.24
C ILE A 499 -13.63 -10.69 5.63
N VAL A 500 -12.36 -11.02 5.84
CA VAL A 500 -11.81 -11.32 7.16
C VAL A 500 -11.38 -10.04 7.82
N LYS A 501 -11.97 -9.72 8.97
CA LYS A 501 -11.73 -8.46 9.67
C LYS A 501 -10.55 -8.58 10.64
N VAL A 502 -9.77 -7.52 10.76
CA VAL A 502 -8.81 -7.38 11.86
C VAL A 502 -9.51 -6.80 13.10
N THR A 503 -8.93 -7.01 14.29
CA THR A 503 -9.40 -6.39 15.53
C THR A 503 -9.41 -4.86 15.32
N PRO A 504 -10.53 -4.15 15.60
CA PRO A 504 -10.62 -2.72 15.33
C PRO A 504 -9.48 -1.93 15.97
N ILE A 505 -8.92 -0.97 15.23
CA ILE A 505 -7.80 -0.09 15.63
C ILE A 505 -6.46 -0.83 15.76
N THR A 506 -6.39 -1.90 16.55
CA THR A 506 -5.11 -2.54 16.92
C THR A 506 -4.66 -3.64 15.98
N GLY A 507 -5.58 -4.22 15.22
CA GLY A 507 -5.30 -5.37 14.36
C GLY A 507 -4.41 -5.02 13.18
N ARG A 508 -3.58 -5.98 12.75
CA ARG A 508 -2.52 -5.80 11.75
C ARG A 508 -2.59 -6.90 10.68
N VAL A 509 -2.21 -6.56 9.46
CA VAL A 509 -2.10 -7.51 8.35
C VAL A 509 -0.63 -7.63 7.94
N VAL A 510 -0.17 -8.86 7.75
CA VAL A 510 1.18 -9.18 7.29
C VAL A 510 1.09 -9.92 5.95
N LEU A 511 1.57 -9.31 4.88
CA LEU A 511 1.68 -9.94 3.57
C LEU A 511 2.96 -10.77 3.51
N SER A 512 2.80 -12.06 3.26
CA SER A 512 3.87 -13.06 3.15
C SER A 512 3.63 -13.98 1.94
N ALA A 513 2.99 -13.45 0.90
CA ALA A 513 2.58 -14.16 -0.31
C ALA A 513 3.70 -14.27 -1.35
N GLY A 514 4.93 -13.89 -0.97
CA GLY A 514 6.13 -13.97 -1.80
C GLY A 514 6.28 -12.76 -2.73
N THR A 515 7.42 -12.72 -3.43
CA THR A 515 7.81 -11.61 -4.32
C THR A 515 6.71 -11.26 -5.34
N PHE A 516 6.05 -12.25 -5.92
CA PHE A 516 4.96 -12.01 -6.87
C PHE A 516 3.62 -11.75 -6.18
N GLY A 517 3.24 -12.60 -5.22
CA GLY A 517 1.93 -12.52 -4.57
C GLY A 517 1.74 -11.27 -3.72
N SER A 518 2.72 -10.90 -2.90
CA SER A 518 2.62 -9.68 -2.07
C SER A 518 2.60 -8.42 -2.92
N THR A 519 3.38 -8.38 -4.01
CA THR A 519 3.35 -7.30 -5.02
C THR A 519 1.95 -7.19 -5.65
N LYS A 520 1.37 -8.32 -6.07
CA LYS A 520 0.02 -8.37 -6.65
C LYS A 520 -1.04 -7.84 -5.67
N ILE A 521 -1.00 -8.28 -4.41
CA ILE A 521 -1.96 -7.85 -3.38
C ILE A 521 -1.84 -6.34 -3.13
N LEU A 522 -0.62 -5.79 -3.04
CA LEU A 522 -0.42 -4.34 -2.89
C LEU A 522 -1.01 -3.56 -4.06
N MET A 523 -0.71 -3.95 -5.30
CA MET A 523 -1.24 -3.30 -6.50
C MET A 523 -2.77 -3.36 -6.55
N ARG A 524 -3.37 -4.52 -6.26
CA ARG A 524 -4.84 -4.71 -6.17
C ARG A 524 -5.50 -3.94 -5.02
N SER A 525 -4.69 -3.49 -4.05
CA SER A 525 -5.12 -2.66 -2.91
C SER A 525 -4.92 -1.16 -3.15
N GLY A 526 -4.58 -0.74 -4.38
CA GLY A 526 -4.30 0.66 -4.70
C GLY A 526 -2.99 1.17 -4.09
N ILE A 527 -1.99 0.30 -3.93
CA ILE A 527 -0.66 0.64 -3.41
C ILE A 527 0.40 0.19 -4.41
N GLY A 528 1.08 1.13 -5.06
CA GLY A 528 2.08 0.82 -6.08
C GLY A 528 2.28 1.94 -7.12
N PRO A 529 3.05 1.67 -8.19
CA PRO A 529 3.27 2.64 -9.26
C PRO A 529 1.98 2.98 -10.00
N ALA A 530 1.82 4.24 -10.39
CA ALA A 530 0.57 4.73 -10.99
C ALA A 530 0.18 3.97 -12.27
N ASP A 531 1.15 3.53 -13.07
CA ASP A 531 0.92 2.72 -14.28
C ASP A 531 0.36 1.33 -13.94
N SER A 532 0.92 0.66 -12.92
CA SER A 532 0.42 -0.63 -12.44
C SER A 532 -0.99 -0.50 -11.84
N LEU A 533 -1.25 0.55 -11.06
CA LEU A 533 -2.57 0.79 -10.47
C LEU A 533 -3.63 1.10 -11.53
N ALA A 534 -3.26 1.83 -12.59
CA ALA A 534 -4.14 2.08 -13.73
C ALA A 534 -4.53 0.78 -14.45
N ILE A 535 -3.63 -0.20 -14.57
CA ILE A 535 -3.94 -1.52 -15.15
C ILE A 535 -4.99 -2.25 -14.31
N VAL A 536 -4.83 -2.28 -12.98
CA VAL A 536 -5.82 -2.89 -12.08
C VAL A 536 -7.17 -2.18 -12.19
N ASN A 537 -7.17 -0.85 -12.18
CA ASN A 537 -8.38 -0.04 -12.26
C ASN A 537 -9.13 -0.23 -13.58
N ALA A 538 -8.41 -0.49 -14.67
CA ALA A 538 -8.98 -0.80 -15.98
C ALA A 538 -9.36 -2.28 -16.16
N SER A 539 -9.02 -3.16 -15.21
CA SER A 539 -9.33 -4.58 -15.30
C SER A 539 -10.82 -4.86 -15.12
N THR A 540 -11.33 -5.88 -15.81
CA THR A 540 -12.74 -6.29 -15.71
C THR A 540 -13.07 -6.92 -14.35
N VAL A 541 -12.09 -7.58 -13.73
CA VAL A 541 -12.26 -8.28 -12.45
C VAL A 541 -12.27 -7.28 -11.29
N ASP A 542 -11.26 -6.42 -11.18
CA ASP A 542 -11.08 -5.54 -10.02
C ASP A 542 -11.58 -4.12 -10.21
N GLY A 543 -11.52 -3.58 -11.44
CA GLY A 543 -11.85 -2.19 -11.73
C GLY A 543 -13.15 -1.69 -11.07
N PRO A 544 -14.28 -2.41 -11.19
CA PRO A 544 -15.56 -1.98 -10.60
C PRO A 544 -15.56 -1.84 -9.07
N THR A 545 -14.63 -2.52 -8.38
CA THR A 545 -14.59 -2.56 -6.91
C THR A 545 -13.28 -2.05 -6.35
N MET A 546 -12.33 -1.63 -7.18
CA MET A 546 -11.03 -1.11 -6.75
C MET A 546 -11.23 0.15 -5.90
N ILE A 547 -10.35 0.33 -4.91
CA ILE A 547 -10.32 1.56 -4.14
C ILE A 547 -10.11 2.77 -5.07
N LYS A 548 -10.79 3.88 -4.76
CA LYS A 548 -10.77 5.10 -5.57
C LYS A 548 -9.34 5.62 -5.73
N SER A 549 -9.05 6.22 -6.88
CA SER A 549 -7.74 6.78 -7.19
C SER A 549 -7.27 7.86 -6.22
N ASP A 550 -8.19 8.60 -5.61
CA ASP A 550 -7.88 9.63 -4.61
C ASP A 550 -7.24 9.04 -3.34
N ASP A 551 -7.47 7.75 -3.08
CA ASP A 551 -6.92 7.01 -1.94
C ASP A 551 -5.73 6.13 -2.33
N TRP A 552 -5.20 6.23 -3.56
CA TRP A 552 -4.02 5.47 -3.96
C TRP A 552 -2.77 5.92 -3.22
N ILE A 553 -1.90 4.96 -2.90
CA ILE A 553 -0.59 5.21 -2.30
C ILE A 553 0.47 4.89 -3.34
N THR A 554 1.13 5.91 -3.87
CA THR A 554 2.20 5.72 -4.86
C THR A 554 3.49 5.29 -4.16
N LEU A 555 3.91 4.06 -4.44
CA LEU A 555 5.15 3.45 -3.95
C LEU A 555 5.83 2.67 -5.09
N PRO A 556 7.15 2.44 -5.05
CA PRO A 556 7.88 1.70 -6.09
C PRO A 556 7.67 0.18 -6.04
N VAL A 557 6.45 -0.28 -5.74
CA VAL A 557 6.08 -1.71 -5.69
C VAL A 557 6.35 -2.36 -7.05
N GLY A 558 7.06 -3.48 -7.06
CA GLY A 558 7.47 -4.20 -8.27
C GLY A 558 8.80 -3.75 -8.87
N ASN A 559 9.32 -2.57 -8.52
CA ASN A 559 10.67 -2.15 -8.89
C ASN A 559 11.72 -2.91 -8.07
N ASN A 560 13.00 -2.77 -8.42
CA ASN A 560 14.11 -3.45 -7.72
C ASN A 560 13.96 -4.98 -7.71
N LEU A 561 13.26 -5.56 -8.70
CA LEU A 561 13.21 -7.01 -8.86
C LEU A 561 14.62 -7.53 -9.09
N GLU A 562 15.03 -8.55 -8.35
CA GLU A 562 16.31 -9.21 -8.53
C GLU A 562 16.14 -10.74 -8.38
N ASP A 563 17.05 -11.48 -9.01
CA ASP A 563 17.24 -12.92 -8.85
C ASP A 563 18.73 -13.20 -9.07
N HIS A 564 19.23 -14.34 -8.60
CA HIS A 564 20.58 -14.78 -8.92
C HIS A 564 20.66 -14.93 -10.43
N THR A 565 21.72 -14.40 -11.05
CA THR A 565 21.94 -14.68 -12.48
C THR A 565 22.57 -16.06 -12.61
N ASN A 566 21.79 -17.04 -13.09
CA ASN A 566 22.27 -18.39 -13.33
C ASN A 566 23.10 -18.49 -14.62
N THR A 567 24.18 -19.25 -14.60
CA THR A 567 24.97 -19.65 -15.77
C THR A 567 25.39 -21.11 -15.62
N ASP A 568 24.75 -22.00 -16.37
CA ASP A 568 25.07 -23.43 -16.32
C ASP A 568 26.32 -23.74 -17.15
N LEU A 569 27.19 -24.58 -16.61
CA LEU A 569 28.27 -25.25 -17.32
C LEU A 569 28.05 -26.77 -17.23
N VAL A 570 28.57 -27.53 -18.18
CA VAL A 570 28.43 -29.00 -18.17
C VAL A 570 29.80 -29.65 -18.36
N VAL A 571 30.10 -30.59 -17.48
CA VAL A 571 31.30 -31.42 -17.54
C VAL A 571 30.93 -32.90 -17.57
N SER A 572 31.84 -33.75 -18.04
CA SER A 572 31.70 -35.21 -18.01
C SER A 572 32.96 -35.86 -17.45
N HIS A 573 32.79 -36.91 -16.64
CA HIS A 573 33.89 -37.68 -16.08
C HIS A 573 33.51 -39.17 -15.90
N PRO A 574 34.41 -40.13 -16.20
CA PRO A 574 34.10 -41.57 -16.13
C PRO A 574 33.56 -42.06 -14.79
N ASP A 575 34.02 -41.48 -13.68
CA ASP A 575 33.61 -41.90 -12.33
C ASP A 575 32.25 -41.35 -11.88
N VAL A 576 31.64 -40.44 -12.65
CA VAL A 576 30.30 -39.92 -12.32
C VAL A 576 29.28 -41.05 -12.38
N VAL A 577 28.39 -41.10 -11.38
CA VAL A 577 27.31 -42.08 -11.27
C VAL A 577 25.98 -41.34 -11.20
N PHE A 578 25.23 -41.41 -12.30
CA PHE A 578 23.88 -40.86 -12.39
C PHE A 578 22.85 -41.75 -11.68
N TYR A 579 21.86 -41.12 -11.06
CA TYR A 579 20.68 -41.74 -10.49
C TYR A 579 19.44 -41.05 -11.05
N ASP A 580 18.51 -41.82 -11.58
CA ASP A 580 17.29 -41.27 -12.16
C ASP A 580 16.22 -41.03 -11.08
N PHE A 581 16.16 -39.79 -10.60
CA PHE A 581 15.15 -39.37 -9.63
C PHE A 581 13.75 -39.20 -10.23
N TYR A 582 13.63 -39.02 -11.55
CA TYR A 582 12.32 -38.97 -12.22
C TYR A 582 11.72 -40.39 -12.30
N GLU A 583 12.54 -41.39 -12.64
CA GLU A 583 12.12 -42.79 -12.57
C GLU A 583 11.76 -43.19 -11.13
N ALA A 584 12.45 -42.65 -10.13
CA ALA A 584 12.13 -42.90 -8.72
C ALA A 584 10.74 -42.42 -8.27
N TYR A 585 10.10 -41.50 -8.99
CA TYR A 585 8.72 -41.13 -8.71
C TYR A 585 7.76 -42.28 -9.02
N THR A 586 7.93 -42.96 -10.16
CA THR A 586 7.00 -44.01 -10.64
C THR A 586 7.46 -45.43 -10.30
N ASN A 587 8.74 -45.73 -10.51
CA ASN A 587 9.35 -47.04 -10.36
C ASN A 587 10.72 -46.97 -9.63
N PRO A 588 10.73 -46.63 -8.33
CA PRO A 588 11.99 -46.51 -7.58
C PRO A 588 12.72 -47.85 -7.45
N ILE A 589 14.04 -47.80 -7.49
CA ILE A 589 14.91 -48.94 -7.20
C ILE A 589 14.51 -49.54 -5.85
N ALA A 590 14.20 -50.84 -5.85
CA ALA A 590 13.54 -51.48 -4.71
C ALA A 590 14.34 -51.38 -3.41
N ALA A 591 15.68 -51.47 -3.49
CA ALA A 591 16.56 -51.33 -2.33
C ALA A 591 16.48 -49.92 -1.72
N ASP A 592 16.51 -48.88 -2.54
CA ASP A 592 16.48 -47.48 -2.09
C ASP A 592 15.10 -47.10 -1.54
N LYS A 593 14.02 -47.54 -2.21
CA LYS A 593 12.65 -47.44 -1.69
C LYS A 593 12.55 -48.05 -0.29
N ASN A 594 13.02 -49.28 -0.14
CA ASN A 594 12.92 -50.01 1.12
C ASN A 594 13.79 -49.38 2.23
N ALA A 595 14.99 -48.91 1.90
CA ALA A 595 15.85 -48.18 2.84
C ALA A 595 15.14 -46.91 3.35
N TYR A 596 14.55 -46.14 2.43
CA TYR A 596 13.85 -44.91 2.78
C TYR A 596 12.58 -45.14 3.61
N LEU A 597 11.72 -46.07 3.19
CA LEU A 597 10.47 -46.38 3.89
C LEU A 597 10.71 -46.93 5.29
N ASN A 598 11.71 -47.81 5.46
CA ASN A 598 11.94 -48.51 6.72
C ASN A 598 12.82 -47.71 7.69
N LYS A 599 13.79 -46.94 7.18
CA LYS A 599 14.85 -46.33 8.00
C LYS A 599 15.10 -44.85 7.72
N ARG A 600 14.39 -44.23 6.76
CA ARG A 600 14.67 -42.86 6.30
C ARG A 600 16.13 -42.67 5.89
N SER A 601 16.66 -43.65 5.17
CA SER A 601 18.05 -43.64 4.71
C SER A 601 18.16 -43.98 3.23
N GLY A 602 19.36 -43.83 2.67
CA GLY A 602 19.61 -44.01 1.24
C GLY A 602 19.47 -42.73 0.43
N ILE A 603 19.69 -42.86 -0.89
CA ILE A 603 19.72 -41.74 -1.84
C ILE A 603 18.41 -40.93 -1.89
N LEU A 604 17.26 -41.53 -1.55
CA LEU A 604 15.97 -40.83 -1.50
C LEU A 604 15.81 -39.88 -0.30
N ALA A 605 16.71 -39.97 0.70
CA ALA A 605 16.81 -38.99 1.79
C ALA A 605 17.67 -37.77 1.43
N GLU A 606 18.30 -37.77 0.26
CA GLU A 606 19.02 -36.63 -0.32
C GLU A 606 18.14 -35.95 -1.40
N ALA A 607 18.39 -34.67 -1.67
CA ALA A 607 17.63 -33.96 -2.69
C ALA A 607 17.91 -34.50 -4.09
N ALA A 608 16.90 -34.41 -4.97
CA ALA A 608 17.06 -34.64 -6.39
C ALA A 608 17.46 -33.35 -7.14
N PRO A 609 18.25 -33.44 -8.24
CA PRO A 609 19.10 -34.60 -8.53
C PRO A 609 20.25 -34.63 -7.50
N ASN A 610 21.14 -35.62 -7.55
CA ASN A 610 22.20 -35.69 -6.54
C ASN A 610 23.08 -34.42 -6.57
N ILE A 611 22.95 -33.58 -5.53
CA ILE A 611 23.62 -32.28 -5.43
C ILE A 611 24.99 -32.50 -4.81
N GLY A 612 26.02 -32.42 -5.64
CA GLY A 612 27.41 -32.56 -5.24
C GLY A 612 27.95 -31.32 -4.52
N PRO A 613 29.23 -30.94 -4.70
CA PRO A 613 29.84 -29.92 -3.88
C PRO A 613 29.26 -28.54 -4.19
N MET A 614 29.14 -27.76 -3.12
CA MET A 614 28.77 -26.35 -3.15
C MET A 614 30.04 -25.52 -2.99
N PHE A 615 30.25 -24.50 -3.82
CA PHE A 615 31.48 -23.73 -3.77
C PHE A 615 31.28 -22.25 -4.08
N TRP A 616 32.16 -21.40 -3.56
CA TRP A 616 32.00 -19.94 -3.60
C TRP A 616 33.31 -19.22 -3.89
N ASP A 617 33.21 -18.11 -4.62
CA ASP A 617 34.31 -17.19 -4.85
C ASP A 617 33.82 -15.74 -4.81
N VAL A 618 34.74 -14.80 -4.61
CA VAL A 618 34.46 -13.36 -4.65
C VAL A 618 35.31 -12.73 -5.73
N ILE A 619 34.67 -12.07 -6.69
CA ILE A 619 35.35 -11.40 -7.80
C ILE A 619 35.36 -9.89 -7.55
N PRO A 620 36.53 -9.27 -7.35
CA PRO A 620 36.66 -7.82 -7.35
C PRO A 620 36.35 -7.26 -8.73
N GLY A 621 35.34 -6.39 -8.82
CA GLY A 621 34.99 -5.69 -10.05
C GLY A 621 35.92 -4.49 -10.32
N ALA A 622 36.07 -4.11 -11.58
CA ALA A 622 36.81 -2.91 -11.97
C ALA A 622 36.15 -1.61 -11.47
N ASP A 623 34.86 -1.67 -11.11
CA ASP A 623 34.09 -0.61 -10.46
C ASP A 623 34.26 -0.56 -8.93
N GLY A 624 35.15 -1.38 -8.37
CA GLY A 624 35.37 -1.45 -6.92
C GLY A 624 34.31 -2.23 -6.16
N ILE A 625 33.37 -2.90 -6.85
CA ILE A 625 32.33 -3.70 -6.21
C ILE A 625 32.72 -5.18 -6.21
N ASN A 626 32.78 -5.77 -5.02
CA ASN A 626 33.04 -7.21 -4.84
C ASN A 626 31.77 -8.02 -5.10
N ARG A 627 31.77 -8.79 -6.19
CA ARG A 627 30.66 -9.65 -6.60
C ARG A 627 30.84 -11.06 -6.10
N GLN A 628 29.82 -11.55 -5.40
CA GLN A 628 29.79 -12.90 -4.87
C GLN A 628 29.32 -13.90 -5.92
N LEU A 629 30.03 -15.00 -6.04
CA LEU A 629 29.62 -16.17 -6.81
C LEU A 629 29.33 -17.34 -5.87
N GLN A 630 28.23 -18.03 -6.11
CA GLN A 630 27.97 -19.38 -5.62
C GLN A 630 27.95 -20.34 -6.80
N TRP A 631 28.35 -21.57 -6.59
CA TRP A 631 28.20 -22.66 -7.53
C TRP A 631 27.53 -23.85 -6.88
N THR A 632 26.65 -24.48 -7.64
CA THR A 632 25.96 -25.72 -7.26
C THR A 632 26.26 -26.78 -8.31
N ALA A 633 27.07 -27.78 -7.96
CA ALA A 633 27.29 -28.95 -8.79
C ALA A 633 26.16 -29.97 -8.59
N ARG A 634 25.66 -30.55 -9.67
CA ARG A 634 24.66 -31.62 -9.62
C ARG A 634 24.90 -32.69 -10.68
N VAL A 635 24.60 -33.94 -10.35
CA VAL A 635 24.77 -35.07 -11.25
C VAL A 635 23.55 -35.19 -12.16
N GLU A 636 23.54 -34.39 -13.21
CA GLU A 636 22.47 -34.29 -14.21
C GLU A 636 23.06 -33.63 -15.47
N GLY A 637 22.56 -34.02 -16.64
CA GLY A 637 22.81 -33.32 -17.90
C GLY A 637 21.95 -32.06 -18.02
N SER A 638 22.47 -31.03 -18.68
CA SER A 638 21.74 -29.81 -19.01
C SER A 638 22.16 -29.31 -20.39
N LEU A 639 21.52 -28.25 -20.89
CA LEU A 639 21.87 -27.61 -22.18
C LEU A 639 21.93 -28.59 -23.37
N GLY A 640 21.11 -29.65 -23.34
CA GLY A 640 21.07 -30.67 -24.39
C GLY A 640 22.07 -31.83 -24.21
N GLU A 641 22.94 -31.76 -23.20
CA GLU A 641 23.87 -32.85 -22.87
C GLU A 641 23.12 -33.98 -22.16
N ALA A 642 23.44 -35.24 -22.53
CA ALA A 642 22.75 -36.40 -21.99
C ALA A 642 23.11 -36.67 -20.52
N ASN A 643 22.18 -37.30 -19.80
CA ASN A 643 22.44 -37.87 -18.47
C ASN A 643 23.47 -39.03 -18.55
N GLY A 644 24.03 -39.42 -17.40
CA GLY A 644 24.88 -40.61 -17.27
C GLY A 644 26.22 -40.31 -16.60
N LYS A 645 27.14 -39.71 -17.36
CA LYS A 645 28.50 -39.33 -16.88
C LYS A 645 28.69 -37.83 -16.69
N THR A 646 27.61 -37.07 -16.83
CA THR A 646 27.60 -35.62 -16.83
C THR A 646 27.31 -35.05 -15.44
N MET A 647 27.88 -33.88 -15.19
CA MET A 647 27.54 -33.01 -14.07
C MET A 647 27.32 -31.60 -14.58
N THR A 648 26.26 -30.96 -14.09
CA THR A 648 26.01 -29.55 -14.32
C THR A 648 26.57 -28.73 -13.18
N LEU A 649 27.32 -27.67 -13.49
CA LEU A 649 27.89 -26.73 -12.54
C LEU A 649 27.22 -25.37 -12.74
N SER A 650 26.18 -25.08 -11.96
CA SER A 650 25.44 -23.81 -12.07
C SER A 650 26.13 -22.71 -11.29
N GLN A 651 26.56 -21.66 -11.98
CA GLN A 651 27.05 -20.42 -11.38
C GLN A 651 25.88 -19.50 -11.04
N TYR A 652 25.82 -19.00 -9.82
CA TYR A 652 24.93 -17.94 -9.39
C TYR A 652 25.73 -16.68 -9.06
N LEU A 653 25.51 -15.61 -9.84
CA LEU A 653 25.95 -14.26 -9.46
C LEU A 653 24.95 -13.68 -8.44
N GLY A 654 25.43 -13.40 -7.23
CA GLY A 654 24.63 -12.94 -6.09
C GLY A 654 25.01 -11.55 -5.61
N ARG A 655 25.22 -11.39 -4.29
CA ARG A 655 25.55 -10.11 -3.63
C ARG A 655 26.61 -9.30 -4.38
N GLY A 656 26.31 -8.02 -4.60
CA GLY A 656 27.18 -7.08 -5.32
C GLY A 656 26.81 -6.92 -6.80
N ALA A 657 25.91 -7.75 -7.34
CA ALA A 657 25.29 -7.49 -8.64
C ALA A 657 24.48 -6.20 -8.60
N VAL A 658 24.59 -5.40 -9.66
CA VAL A 658 23.97 -4.05 -9.74
C VAL A 658 22.71 -4.06 -10.59
N SER A 659 22.62 -4.99 -11.54
CA SER A 659 21.47 -5.11 -12.45
C SER A 659 20.16 -5.30 -11.67
N ARG A 660 19.09 -4.63 -12.10
CA ARG A 660 17.74 -4.72 -11.49
C ARG A 660 16.68 -4.77 -12.57
N GLY A 661 15.62 -5.52 -12.30
CA GLY A 661 14.46 -5.65 -13.15
C GLY A 661 13.23 -4.97 -12.56
N ARG A 662 12.08 -5.27 -13.16
CA ARG A 662 10.77 -4.79 -12.74
C ARG A 662 9.72 -5.87 -12.93
N LEU A 663 8.98 -6.12 -11.86
CA LEU A 663 7.77 -6.93 -11.86
C LEU A 663 6.55 -6.04 -12.09
N ASN A 664 5.63 -6.44 -12.98
CA ASN A 664 4.39 -5.70 -13.20
C ASN A 664 3.17 -6.62 -13.31
N ILE A 665 1.99 -6.04 -13.12
CA ILE A 665 0.70 -6.70 -13.29
C ILE A 665 0.17 -6.50 -14.72
N LEU A 666 -0.38 -7.55 -15.31
CA LEU A 666 -0.99 -7.52 -16.65
C LEU A 666 -2.50 -7.26 -16.57
N LYS A 667 -3.15 -7.05 -17.72
CA LYS A 667 -4.58 -6.68 -17.82
C LYS A 667 -5.53 -7.73 -17.23
N ASP A 668 -5.14 -8.99 -17.28
CA ASP A 668 -5.85 -10.13 -16.68
C ASP A 668 -5.47 -10.38 -15.21
N LEU A 669 -4.70 -9.45 -14.62
CA LEU A 669 -4.18 -9.49 -13.26
C LEU A 669 -3.13 -10.58 -13.00
N THR A 670 -2.54 -11.19 -14.03
CA THR A 670 -1.35 -12.02 -13.86
C THR A 670 -0.10 -11.16 -13.61
N MET A 671 0.88 -11.70 -12.89
CA MET A 671 2.15 -11.02 -12.66
C MET A 671 3.21 -11.49 -13.65
N ALA A 672 3.93 -10.57 -14.27
CA ALA A 672 4.97 -10.89 -15.24
C ALA A 672 6.24 -10.06 -15.06
N VAL A 673 7.39 -10.68 -15.33
CA VAL A 673 8.69 -10.01 -15.32
C VAL A 673 8.77 -9.08 -16.54
N SER A 674 8.33 -7.84 -16.34
CA SER A 674 8.28 -6.81 -17.39
C SER A 674 9.65 -6.26 -17.78
N GLN A 675 10.64 -6.35 -16.90
CA GLN A 675 12.04 -6.03 -17.19
C GLN A 675 12.95 -7.09 -16.56
N VAL A 676 13.76 -7.73 -17.39
CA VAL A 676 14.67 -8.83 -17.01
C VAL A 676 15.81 -8.29 -16.14
N PRO A 677 16.09 -8.86 -14.95
CA PRO A 677 17.06 -8.27 -14.01
C PRO A 677 18.54 -8.63 -14.28
N TYR A 678 18.83 -9.42 -15.32
CA TYR A 678 20.15 -10.02 -15.50
C TYR A 678 21.06 -9.21 -16.43
N LEU A 679 22.35 -9.14 -16.09
CA LEU A 679 23.45 -8.73 -16.99
C LEU A 679 23.24 -7.40 -17.73
N GLN A 680 22.60 -6.42 -17.08
CA GLN A 680 22.46 -5.06 -17.62
C GLN A 680 23.74 -4.23 -17.40
N ASN A 681 24.63 -4.67 -16.50
CA ASN A 681 25.88 -4.03 -16.16
C ASN A 681 27.09 -4.83 -16.68
N ALA A 682 28.07 -4.12 -17.28
CA ALA A 682 29.26 -4.76 -17.86
C ALA A 682 30.16 -5.46 -16.83
N ASN A 683 30.24 -4.97 -15.59
CA ASN A 683 31.03 -5.60 -14.53
C ASN A 683 30.32 -6.81 -13.92
N ASP A 684 28.98 -6.88 -13.97
CA ASP A 684 28.24 -8.10 -13.64
C ASP A 684 28.60 -9.22 -14.65
N ILE A 685 28.64 -8.89 -15.95
CA ILE A 685 29.08 -9.82 -17.01
C ILE A 685 30.54 -10.24 -16.79
N ALA A 686 31.43 -9.28 -16.51
CA ALA A 686 32.84 -9.57 -16.28
C ALA A 686 33.07 -10.52 -15.10
N ALA A 687 32.30 -10.39 -14.02
CA ALA A 687 32.38 -11.30 -12.87
C ALA A 687 31.92 -12.72 -13.21
N VAL A 688 30.86 -12.88 -14.01
CA VAL A 688 30.39 -14.19 -14.49
C VAL A 688 31.48 -14.88 -15.30
N VAL A 689 32.02 -14.18 -16.30
CA VAL A 689 33.11 -14.68 -17.16
C VAL A 689 34.31 -15.07 -16.32
N LYS A 690 34.74 -14.19 -15.41
CA LYS A 690 35.91 -14.44 -14.56
C LYS A 690 35.72 -15.65 -13.64
N GLY A 691 34.51 -15.84 -13.13
CA GLY A 691 34.15 -17.02 -12.35
C GLY A 691 34.36 -18.31 -13.13
N ILE A 692 33.92 -18.35 -14.40
CA ILE A 692 34.09 -19.53 -15.27
C ILE A 692 35.58 -19.81 -15.51
N GLU A 693 36.36 -18.79 -15.84
CA GLU A 693 37.82 -18.93 -16.04
C GLU A 693 38.53 -19.45 -14.79
N ASN A 694 38.17 -18.92 -13.61
CA ASN A 694 38.73 -19.36 -12.33
C ASN A 694 38.40 -20.84 -12.06
N LEU A 695 37.17 -21.26 -12.37
CA LEU A 695 36.74 -22.65 -12.19
C LEU A 695 37.44 -23.61 -13.16
N GLN A 696 37.53 -23.24 -14.45
CA GLN A 696 38.29 -24.00 -15.44
C GLN A 696 39.75 -24.17 -15.03
N THR A 697 40.36 -23.11 -14.50
CA THR A 697 41.73 -23.15 -13.97
C THR A 697 41.82 -24.12 -12.79
N ALA A 698 40.89 -24.02 -11.83
CA ALA A 698 40.89 -24.86 -10.63
C ALA A 698 40.73 -26.35 -10.96
N LEU A 699 39.94 -26.70 -11.98
CA LEU A 699 39.68 -28.07 -12.38
C LEU A 699 40.64 -28.61 -13.46
N SER A 700 41.60 -27.81 -13.93
CA SER A 700 42.54 -28.21 -15.00
C SER A 700 43.42 -29.42 -14.64
N GLY A 701 43.61 -29.70 -13.35
CA GLY A 701 44.38 -30.85 -12.86
C GLY A 701 43.61 -32.18 -12.81
N VAL A 702 42.29 -32.15 -13.02
CA VAL A 702 41.44 -33.34 -12.93
C VAL A 702 41.61 -34.21 -14.19
N LYS A 703 42.19 -35.40 -14.03
CA LYS A 703 42.37 -36.35 -15.13
C LYS A 703 41.02 -36.77 -15.71
N ASN A 704 40.93 -36.89 -17.04
CA ASN A 704 39.73 -37.35 -17.76
C ASN A 704 38.46 -36.49 -17.58
N LEU A 705 38.57 -35.28 -17.02
CA LEU A 705 37.46 -34.33 -16.99
C LEU A 705 37.31 -33.66 -18.36
N THR A 706 36.14 -33.80 -18.97
CA THR A 706 35.82 -33.16 -20.24
C THR A 706 34.85 -32.00 -20.00
N TRP A 707 35.19 -30.80 -20.48
CA TRP A 707 34.25 -29.68 -20.57
C TRP A 707 33.37 -29.86 -21.81
N LEU A 708 32.06 -30.02 -21.60
CA LEU A 708 31.07 -30.11 -22.67
C LEU A 708 30.50 -28.73 -22.98
N GLN A 709 30.20 -27.97 -21.92
CA GLN A 709 29.70 -26.59 -22.01
C GLN A 709 30.44 -25.70 -21.01
N PRO A 710 31.20 -24.68 -21.45
CA PRO A 710 31.54 -24.38 -22.84
C PRO A 710 32.32 -25.52 -23.51
N ALA A 711 32.06 -25.72 -24.80
CA ALA A 711 32.77 -26.70 -25.60
C ALA A 711 34.27 -26.35 -25.74
N PRO A 712 35.17 -27.34 -25.94
CA PRO A 712 36.59 -27.07 -26.10
C PRO A 712 36.87 -26.06 -27.22
N GLY A 713 37.69 -25.04 -26.93
CA GLY A 713 38.02 -23.97 -27.86
C GLY A 713 37.08 -22.76 -27.82
N VAL A 714 35.94 -22.83 -27.10
CA VAL A 714 35.07 -21.67 -26.84
C VAL A 714 35.56 -20.95 -25.58
N SER A 715 35.85 -19.64 -25.69
CA SER A 715 36.25 -18.83 -24.52
C SER A 715 35.05 -18.62 -23.57
N ALA A 716 35.31 -18.43 -22.28
CA ALA A 716 34.26 -18.11 -21.31
C ALA A 716 33.48 -16.83 -21.68
N ALA A 717 34.17 -15.83 -22.22
CA ALA A 717 33.57 -14.59 -22.69
C ALA A 717 32.61 -14.82 -23.86
N ASP A 718 33.03 -15.57 -24.89
CA ASP A 718 32.19 -15.90 -26.04
C ASP A 718 31.00 -16.78 -25.63
N TYR A 719 31.22 -17.74 -24.73
CA TYR A 719 30.17 -18.58 -24.19
C TYR A 719 29.07 -17.74 -23.52
N VAL A 720 29.43 -16.88 -22.57
CA VAL A 720 28.46 -16.03 -21.85
C VAL A 720 27.75 -15.06 -22.80
N LYS A 721 28.49 -14.46 -23.74
CA LYS A 721 27.95 -13.54 -24.74
C LYS A 721 26.90 -14.18 -25.64
N ASN A 722 27.07 -15.46 -25.97
CA ASN A 722 26.17 -16.19 -26.87
C ASN A 722 24.95 -16.80 -26.15
N MET A 723 24.91 -16.80 -24.82
CA MET A 723 23.73 -17.22 -24.07
C MET A 723 22.65 -16.14 -24.13
N VAL A 724 21.42 -16.56 -24.38
CA VAL A 724 20.24 -15.68 -24.26
C VAL A 724 20.17 -15.09 -22.84
N VAL A 725 19.77 -13.84 -22.69
CA VAL A 725 19.56 -13.22 -21.38
C VAL A 725 18.07 -13.06 -21.15
N ALA A 726 17.42 -14.15 -20.71
CA ALA A 726 15.99 -14.19 -20.42
C ALA A 726 15.69 -14.98 -19.14
N THR A 727 14.50 -14.80 -18.59
CA THR A 727 14.06 -15.55 -17.40
C THR A 727 14.00 -17.05 -17.63
N GLY A 728 13.62 -17.49 -18.84
CA GLY A 728 13.52 -18.91 -19.18
C GLY A 728 14.83 -19.70 -19.03
N ASN A 729 15.99 -19.05 -19.18
CA ASN A 729 17.28 -19.74 -19.16
C ASN A 729 18.28 -19.22 -18.11
N ARG A 730 18.08 -18.02 -17.55
CA ARG A 730 18.97 -17.41 -16.55
C ARG A 730 18.39 -17.33 -15.14
N ARG A 731 17.11 -17.66 -14.92
CA ARG A 731 16.51 -17.62 -13.59
C ARG A 731 17.10 -18.68 -12.66
N ALA A 732 17.24 -18.33 -11.38
CA ALA A 732 17.54 -19.25 -10.30
C ALA A 732 16.31 -19.52 -9.41
N ASN A 733 15.19 -18.82 -9.64
CA ASN A 733 13.97 -18.87 -8.83
C ASN A 733 14.17 -18.32 -7.41
N HIS A 734 15.13 -17.41 -7.23
CA HIS A 734 15.44 -16.71 -5.98
C HIS A 734 14.96 -15.26 -6.03
N TRP A 735 13.77 -15.03 -6.57
CA TRP A 735 13.19 -13.71 -6.79
C TRP A 735 13.01 -12.90 -5.49
N ILE A 736 13.49 -11.66 -5.47
CA ILE A 736 13.41 -10.74 -4.33
C ILE A 736 13.14 -9.28 -4.74
N GLY A 737 12.92 -8.41 -3.74
CA GLY A 737 13.20 -6.97 -3.84
C GLY A 737 12.06 -6.06 -4.29
N THR A 738 10.92 -6.60 -4.67
CA THR A 738 9.77 -5.85 -5.19
C THR A 738 9.02 -5.00 -4.17
N ALA A 739 9.23 -5.23 -2.88
CA ALA A 739 8.72 -4.42 -1.77
C ALA A 739 9.87 -3.99 -0.84
N LYS A 740 10.96 -3.51 -1.46
CA LYS A 740 12.23 -3.14 -0.81
C LYS A 740 12.05 -2.41 0.52
N ILE A 741 12.79 -2.87 1.55
CA ILE A 741 12.92 -2.18 2.85
C ILE A 741 13.90 -1.01 2.77
N GLY A 742 13.57 0.12 3.41
CA GLY A 742 14.47 1.27 3.48
C GLY A 742 13.92 2.44 4.31
N GLY A 743 14.81 3.38 4.64
CA GLY A 743 14.46 4.62 5.35
C GLY A 743 14.01 5.75 4.42
N ASP A 744 14.15 5.56 3.11
CA ASP A 744 13.81 6.48 2.04
C ASP A 744 12.38 6.23 1.53
N ASP A 745 11.40 6.87 2.16
CA ASP A 745 9.96 6.74 1.86
C ASP A 745 9.66 6.92 0.35
N GLY A 746 9.11 5.87 -0.27
CA GLY A 746 8.77 5.85 -1.69
C GLY A 746 7.74 6.90 -2.12
N ARG A 747 6.91 7.42 -1.21
CA ARG A 747 5.94 8.50 -1.50
C ARG A 747 6.62 9.83 -1.82
N ASN A 748 7.87 9.98 -1.41
CA ASN A 748 8.70 11.17 -1.59
C ASN A 748 9.80 10.95 -2.65
N GLY A 749 9.59 10.02 -3.57
CA GLY A 749 10.56 9.66 -4.61
C GLY A 749 11.69 8.73 -4.14
N GLY A 750 11.59 8.18 -2.93
CA GLY A 750 12.49 7.14 -2.43
C GLY A 750 12.29 5.78 -3.10
N THR A 751 13.13 4.82 -2.74
CA THR A 751 13.12 3.46 -3.29
C THR A 751 12.42 2.45 -2.39
N ALA A 752 12.09 2.82 -1.14
CA ALA A 752 11.51 1.91 -0.17
C ALA A 752 9.99 1.81 -0.29
N VAL A 753 9.47 0.59 -0.24
CA VAL A 753 8.03 0.30 -0.11
C VAL A 753 7.66 0.14 1.36
N VAL A 754 8.56 -0.45 2.16
CA VAL A 754 8.35 -0.66 3.59
C VAL A 754 9.42 0.01 4.44
N ASP A 755 9.03 0.47 5.62
CA ASP A 755 9.92 1.03 6.64
C ASP A 755 10.76 -0.05 7.35
N LEU A 756 11.62 0.35 8.28
CA LEU A 756 12.51 -0.56 9.01
C LEU A 756 11.79 -1.57 9.92
N ASN A 757 10.49 -1.37 10.18
CA ASN A 757 9.61 -2.32 10.88
C ASN A 757 8.79 -3.16 9.90
N THR A 758 9.18 -3.16 8.62
CA THR A 758 8.49 -3.82 7.51
C THR A 758 7.07 -3.31 7.27
N ARG A 759 6.74 -2.11 7.76
CA ARG A 759 5.41 -1.50 7.59
C ARG A 759 5.36 -0.75 6.26
N VAL A 760 4.30 -0.94 5.49
CA VAL A 760 4.12 -0.26 4.20
C VAL A 760 3.95 1.24 4.43
N TYR A 761 4.76 2.06 3.75
CA TYR A 761 4.65 3.52 3.84
C TYR A 761 3.24 4.00 3.45
N GLY A 762 2.71 4.99 4.17
CA GLY A 762 1.33 5.44 4.00
C GLY A 762 0.28 4.55 4.66
N THR A 763 0.69 3.56 5.46
CA THR A 763 -0.24 2.74 6.27
C THR A 763 0.19 2.67 7.74
N ASP A 764 -0.76 2.40 8.64
CA ASP A 764 -0.45 2.23 10.07
C ASP A 764 -0.36 0.77 10.53
N ASN A 765 -0.95 -0.17 9.79
CA ASN A 765 -1.12 -1.57 10.23
C ASN A 765 -0.94 -2.63 9.13
N LEU A 766 -0.36 -2.27 7.97
CA LEU A 766 -0.01 -3.20 6.91
C LEU A 766 1.51 -3.43 6.86
N PHE A 767 1.92 -4.69 6.83
CA PHE A 767 3.31 -5.11 6.82
C PHE A 767 3.59 -6.08 5.68
N VAL A 768 4.85 -6.17 5.24
CA VAL A 768 5.30 -7.18 4.26
C VAL A 768 6.47 -7.96 4.84
N VAL A 769 6.35 -9.28 4.94
CA VAL A 769 7.38 -10.16 5.50
C VAL A 769 7.54 -11.40 4.62
N ASP A 770 8.32 -11.24 3.56
CA ASP A 770 8.77 -12.32 2.68
C ASP A 770 9.99 -11.85 1.86
N ALA A 771 10.35 -12.60 0.81
CA ALA A 771 11.50 -12.32 -0.04
C ALA A 771 11.44 -10.96 -0.76
N SER A 772 10.26 -10.36 -0.93
CA SER A 772 10.07 -9.07 -1.59
C SER A 772 10.78 -7.90 -0.89
N ILE A 773 11.08 -8.00 0.40
CA ILE A 773 11.66 -6.87 1.15
C ILE A 773 13.17 -6.72 0.97
N PHE A 774 13.86 -7.75 0.45
CA PHE A 774 15.32 -7.77 0.37
C PHE A 774 15.85 -6.69 -0.59
N PRO A 775 16.73 -5.77 -0.16
CA PRO A 775 17.23 -4.70 -1.03
C PRO A 775 18.10 -5.18 -2.20
N GLY A 776 18.75 -6.33 -2.05
CA GLY A 776 19.52 -6.95 -3.10
C GLY A 776 19.89 -8.40 -2.80
N MET A 777 20.48 -9.07 -3.78
CA MET A 777 20.80 -10.48 -3.67
C MET A 777 21.89 -10.78 -2.64
N VAL A 778 21.87 -12.02 -2.17
CA VAL A 778 22.70 -12.53 -1.07
C VAL A 778 23.73 -13.52 -1.61
N THR A 779 24.54 -14.12 -0.73
CA THR A 779 25.58 -15.08 -1.15
C THR A 779 24.99 -16.43 -1.56
N THR A 780 23.89 -16.85 -0.95
CA THR A 780 23.39 -18.22 -1.02
C THR A 780 21.91 -18.33 -1.39
N ASN A 781 21.39 -19.55 -1.55
CA ASN A 781 19.94 -19.75 -1.71
C ASN A 781 19.18 -19.08 -0.53
N PRO A 782 18.11 -18.31 -0.77
CA PRO A 782 17.65 -17.30 0.17
C PRO A 782 16.74 -17.83 1.30
N SER A 783 16.29 -19.09 1.24
CA SER A 783 15.25 -19.63 2.16
C SER A 783 15.56 -19.38 3.63
N ALA A 784 16.80 -19.68 4.07
CA ALA A 784 17.21 -19.46 5.46
C ALA A 784 17.22 -17.98 5.83
N LEU A 785 17.72 -17.11 4.94
CA LEU A 785 17.76 -15.68 5.16
C LEU A 785 16.35 -15.07 5.25
N ILE A 786 15.40 -15.56 4.46
CA ILE A 786 14.00 -15.14 4.53
C ILE A 786 13.37 -15.52 5.88
N VAL A 787 13.64 -16.74 6.36
CA VAL A 787 13.15 -17.19 7.68
C VAL A 787 13.78 -16.37 8.82
N ILE A 788 15.06 -16.01 8.71
CA ILE A 788 15.76 -15.11 9.64
C ILE A 788 15.15 -13.70 9.60
N ALA A 789 14.90 -13.17 8.42
CA ALA A 789 14.24 -11.88 8.25
C ALA A 789 12.84 -11.88 8.86
N ALA A 790 12.09 -12.98 8.75
CA ALA A 790 10.77 -13.13 9.35
C ALA A 790 10.83 -13.15 10.89
N GLU A 791 11.81 -13.81 11.50
CA GLU A 791 12.05 -13.77 12.95
C GLU A 791 12.40 -12.35 13.45
N GLN A 792 13.20 -11.60 12.68
CA GLN A 792 13.53 -10.21 13.01
C GLN A 792 12.32 -9.28 12.82
N ALA A 793 11.59 -9.41 11.71
CA ALA A 793 10.38 -8.63 11.44
C ALA A 793 9.33 -8.87 12.52
N ALA A 794 9.07 -10.13 12.89
CA ALA A 794 8.13 -10.46 13.96
C ALA A 794 8.48 -9.75 15.27
N ALA A 795 9.76 -9.78 15.67
CA ALA A 795 10.21 -9.09 16.88
C ALA A 795 9.98 -7.57 16.82
N LYS A 796 10.26 -6.94 15.67
CA LYS A 796 10.02 -5.50 15.45
C LYS A 796 8.52 -5.17 15.47
N ILE A 797 7.69 -5.96 14.80
CA ILE A 797 6.23 -5.77 14.78
C ILE A 797 5.66 -5.91 16.20
N ILE A 798 6.08 -6.92 16.96
CA ILE A 798 5.64 -7.13 18.35
C ILE A 798 6.03 -5.95 19.24
N ALA A 799 7.20 -5.36 19.02
CA ALA A 799 7.69 -4.23 19.80
C ALA A 799 6.98 -2.89 19.48
N LEU A 800 6.25 -2.79 18.35
CA LEU A 800 5.51 -1.58 18.02
C LEU A 800 4.34 -1.36 18.97
N PRO A 801 4.12 -0.12 19.48
CA PRO A 801 2.96 0.20 20.28
C PRO A 801 1.67 -0.04 19.49
N ASN A 802 0.58 -0.31 20.21
CA ASN A 802 -0.74 -0.40 19.59
C ASN A 802 -1.08 0.93 18.91
N ASN A 803 -1.74 0.86 17.76
CA ASN A 803 -2.28 2.06 17.12
C ASN A 803 -3.33 2.71 18.03
N VAL A 804 -3.38 4.04 18.00
CA VAL A 804 -4.33 4.86 18.75
C VAL A 804 -5.17 5.63 17.75
N ALA A 805 -6.48 5.69 17.97
CA ALA A 805 -7.37 6.44 17.09
C ALA A 805 -7.13 7.96 17.22
N GLN A 806 -7.11 8.65 16.09
CA GLN A 806 -6.94 10.09 16.01
C GLN A 806 -8.14 10.82 16.61
N ALA A 807 -7.86 11.82 17.45
CA ALA A 807 -8.89 12.69 18.00
C ALA A 807 -9.61 13.44 16.87
N LYS A 808 -10.84 13.89 17.14
CA LYS A 808 -11.59 14.74 16.20
C LYS A 808 -10.74 15.97 15.84
N TYR A 809 -10.68 16.29 14.55
CA TYR A 809 -9.85 17.36 13.96
C TYR A 809 -8.34 17.09 13.92
N ALA A 810 -7.83 15.97 14.45
CA ALA A 810 -6.42 15.63 14.28
C ALA A 810 -6.13 15.16 12.84
N GLN A 811 -4.88 15.32 12.43
CA GLN A 811 -4.41 14.80 11.15
C GLN A 811 -4.46 13.26 11.18
N CYS A 812 -5.15 12.67 10.21
CA CYS A 812 -5.34 11.23 10.04
C CYS A 812 -4.79 10.69 8.71
N GLY A 813 -4.01 11.51 7.98
CA GLY A 813 -3.46 11.14 6.69
C GLY A 813 -2.70 12.28 5.99
N GLY A 814 -2.05 11.95 4.89
CA GLY A 814 -1.25 12.87 4.08
C GLY A 814 -0.02 12.19 3.46
N GLN A 815 0.54 12.79 2.40
CA GLN A 815 1.66 12.21 1.65
C GLN A 815 2.91 11.97 2.52
N SER A 816 3.17 12.84 3.49
CA SER A 816 4.29 12.72 4.46
C SER A 816 3.86 12.15 5.82
N TYR A 817 2.58 11.82 6.00
CA TYR A 817 2.06 11.38 7.30
C TYR A 817 2.48 9.94 7.62
N SER A 818 2.90 9.70 8.86
CA SER A 818 3.40 8.40 9.36
C SER A 818 2.73 7.93 10.66
N GLY A 819 1.72 8.68 11.12
CA GLY A 819 0.95 8.36 12.32
C GLY A 819 -0.18 7.35 12.06
N SER A 820 -1.13 7.29 12.99
CA SER A 820 -2.34 6.44 12.86
C SER A 820 -3.35 7.07 11.89
N PHE A 821 -3.89 6.27 10.98
CA PHE A 821 -4.84 6.68 9.95
C PHE A 821 -6.30 6.43 10.34
N ILE A 822 -6.55 5.82 11.51
CA ILE A 822 -7.89 5.58 12.03
C ILE A 822 -8.33 6.70 12.97
N CYS A 823 -9.58 7.16 12.86
CA CYS A 823 -10.16 8.20 13.71
C CYS A 823 -11.03 7.62 14.84
N VAL A 824 -11.26 8.39 15.89
CA VAL A 824 -12.19 8.01 16.97
C VAL A 824 -13.60 7.77 16.43
N THR A 825 -14.31 6.80 17.02
CA THR A 825 -15.68 6.42 16.63
C THR A 825 -16.59 7.64 16.51
N GLY A 826 -17.38 7.70 15.42
CA GLY A 826 -18.25 8.85 15.11
C GLY A 826 -17.55 9.96 14.32
N THR A 827 -16.28 9.79 13.96
CA THR A 827 -15.55 10.67 13.03
C THR A 827 -14.95 9.87 11.88
N THR A 828 -14.72 10.51 10.74
CA THR A 828 -14.20 9.86 9.53
C THR A 828 -13.00 10.64 9.02
N CYS A 829 -11.95 9.94 8.61
CA CYS A 829 -10.84 10.58 7.93
C CYS A 829 -11.30 11.02 6.54
N THR A 830 -11.27 12.32 6.27
CA THR A 830 -11.67 12.89 4.98
C THR A 830 -10.49 13.56 4.32
N TYR A 831 -10.26 13.23 3.04
CA TYR A 831 -9.24 13.89 2.24
C TYR A 831 -9.57 15.38 2.10
N SER A 832 -8.59 16.25 2.36
CA SER A 832 -8.75 17.69 2.23
C SER A 832 -7.44 18.32 1.77
N ASN A 833 -7.51 19.16 0.73
CA ASN A 833 -6.38 19.91 0.21
C ASN A 833 -6.48 21.41 0.54
N PRO A 834 -5.35 22.02 0.93
CA PRO A 834 -4.55 21.58 2.07
C PRO A 834 -5.45 21.41 3.31
N TRP A 835 -5.31 20.30 4.04
CA TRP A 835 -6.03 20.01 5.31
C TRP A 835 -6.10 21.23 6.23
N TYR A 836 -5.01 21.97 6.32
CA TYR A 836 -4.91 23.21 7.06
C TYR A 836 -5.93 24.28 6.63
N ASN A 837 -6.03 24.63 5.33
CA ASN A 837 -6.98 25.66 4.86
C ASN A 837 -8.43 25.26 5.16
N SER A 838 -8.74 23.96 5.08
CA SER A 838 -10.08 23.49 5.42
C SER A 838 -10.37 23.52 6.91
N GLN A 839 -9.37 23.40 7.80
CA GLN A 839 -9.60 23.62 9.24
C GLN A 839 -10.11 25.03 9.50
N PHE A 840 -9.53 26.03 8.84
CA PHE A 840 -9.98 27.42 8.96
C PHE A 840 -11.36 27.64 8.35
N GLN A 841 -11.62 27.07 7.17
CA GLN A 841 -12.94 27.14 6.56
C GLN A 841 -13.99 26.45 7.44
N GLN A 842 -13.71 25.26 7.96
CA GLN A 842 -14.60 24.50 8.85
C GLN A 842 -14.84 25.23 10.17
N ALA A 843 -13.80 25.84 10.76
CA ALA A 843 -13.95 26.65 11.95
C ALA A 843 -14.88 27.85 11.69
N CYS A 844 -14.79 28.47 10.51
CA CYS A 844 -15.70 29.53 10.11
C CYS A 844 -17.13 29.00 9.89
N ASP A 845 -17.29 27.91 9.14
CA ASP A 845 -18.59 27.30 8.83
C ASP A 845 -19.31 26.82 10.11
N ALA A 846 -18.54 26.31 11.08
CA ALA A 846 -19.04 25.86 12.38
C ALA A 846 -19.31 27.00 13.37
N ARG A 847 -19.05 28.26 12.98
CA ARG A 847 -19.10 29.46 13.84
C ARG A 847 -18.19 29.34 15.07
N ASP A 848 -17.09 28.61 14.95
CA ASP A 848 -15.99 28.65 15.90
C ASP A 848 -15.12 29.88 15.65
N LEU A 849 -14.98 30.30 14.39
CA LEU A 849 -14.47 31.59 13.97
C LEU A 849 -15.54 32.31 13.12
N PRO A 850 -15.49 33.65 12.98
CA PRO A 850 -16.38 34.36 12.08
C PRO A 850 -15.80 34.35 10.66
N GLY A 851 -14.93 35.31 10.35
CA GLY A 851 -13.99 35.26 9.25
C GLY A 851 -12.61 35.73 9.70
N VAL A 852 -11.58 35.18 9.07
CA VAL A 852 -10.18 35.45 9.39
C VAL A 852 -9.35 35.65 8.14
N VAL A 853 -8.30 36.46 8.25
CA VAL A 853 -7.26 36.64 7.23
C VAL A 853 -5.93 36.17 7.79
N LEU A 854 -5.26 35.29 7.05
CA LEU A 854 -4.00 34.66 7.42
C LEU A 854 -2.93 35.03 6.40
N LEU A 855 -1.87 35.70 6.85
CA LEU A 855 -0.82 36.19 5.96
C LEU A 855 0.57 35.81 6.48
N ALA A 856 1.45 35.35 5.61
CA ALA A 856 2.86 35.22 5.90
C ALA A 856 3.72 35.52 4.68
N SER A 857 4.91 36.08 4.91
CA SER A 857 5.88 36.38 3.87
C SER A 857 7.30 36.25 4.39
N ASP A 858 8.22 35.82 3.54
CA ASP A 858 9.64 36.02 3.81
C ASP A 858 10.07 37.47 3.49
N THR A 859 11.30 37.82 3.84
CA THR A 859 11.88 39.15 3.58
C THR A 859 12.12 39.44 2.10
N THR A 860 12.21 38.41 1.25
CA THR A 860 12.46 38.57 -0.18
C THR A 860 11.18 38.56 -1.03
N GLY A 861 10.05 38.16 -0.45
CA GLY A 861 8.76 37.97 -1.14
C GLY A 861 8.69 36.69 -1.97
N LYS A 862 9.70 35.81 -1.90
CA LYS A 862 9.70 34.49 -2.58
C LYS A 862 8.74 33.51 -1.95
N PHE A 863 8.57 33.58 -0.63
CA PHE A 863 7.56 32.83 0.09
C PHE A 863 6.42 33.78 0.44
N LYS A 864 5.20 33.43 0.00
CA LYS A 864 4.00 34.21 0.27
C LYS A 864 2.83 33.28 0.54
N TYR A 865 2.18 33.48 1.68
CA TYR A 865 0.96 32.80 2.05
C TYR A 865 -0.12 33.84 2.34
N GLU A 866 -1.23 33.81 1.61
CA GLU A 866 -2.34 34.76 1.77
C GLU A 866 -3.67 34.04 1.62
N LYS A 867 -4.43 33.94 2.70
CA LYS A 867 -5.78 33.35 2.68
C LYS A 867 -6.76 34.14 3.51
N ALA A 868 -8.02 34.10 3.09
CA ALA A 868 -9.17 34.64 3.80
C ALA A 868 -10.25 33.56 3.88
N PHE A 869 -10.85 33.38 5.05
CA PHE A 869 -11.85 32.35 5.31
C PHE A 869 -13.05 32.94 6.04
N GLY A 870 -14.25 32.44 5.75
CA GLY A 870 -15.46 32.83 6.46
C GLY A 870 -16.06 34.17 6.02
N LEU A 871 -16.63 34.89 6.96
CA LEU A 871 -17.47 36.07 6.70
C LEU A 871 -16.96 37.34 7.39
N LYS A 872 -17.03 38.46 6.67
CA LYS A 872 -16.73 39.80 7.18
C LYS A 872 -17.87 40.34 8.04
N SER A 873 -19.10 40.11 7.60
CA SER A 873 -20.35 40.47 8.27
C SER A 873 -21.41 39.40 7.97
N GLN A 874 -22.60 39.45 8.57
CA GLN A 874 -23.65 38.46 8.28
C GLN A 874 -24.00 38.46 6.77
N GLY A 875 -23.74 37.35 6.10
CA GLY A 875 -24.02 37.18 4.67
C GLY A 875 -22.96 37.75 3.71
N GLU A 876 -21.90 38.39 4.21
CA GLU A 876 -20.84 38.99 3.38
C GLU A 876 -19.51 38.23 3.56
N LYS A 877 -18.94 37.71 2.48
CA LYS A 877 -17.64 37.02 2.52
C LYS A 877 -16.51 37.99 2.84
N ILE A 878 -15.54 37.52 3.60
CA ILE A 878 -14.31 38.27 3.86
C ILE A 878 -13.32 38.12 2.70
N ASP A 879 -12.54 39.17 2.44
CA ASP A 879 -11.43 39.16 1.49
C ASP A 879 -10.11 39.55 2.18
N ILE A 880 -8.98 39.32 1.51
CA ILE A 880 -7.65 39.56 2.07
C ILE A 880 -7.36 41.03 2.40
N ASN A 881 -8.10 41.98 1.82
CA ASN A 881 -7.98 43.42 2.10
C ASN A 881 -8.94 43.90 3.20
N ALA A 882 -9.65 42.99 3.86
CA ALA A 882 -10.46 43.31 5.02
C ALA A 882 -9.64 44.05 6.09
N THR A 883 -10.29 44.99 6.76
CA THR A 883 -9.67 45.81 7.81
C THR A 883 -10.15 45.32 9.18
N PHE A 884 -9.27 45.43 10.17
CA PHE A 884 -9.46 44.88 11.51
C PHE A 884 -9.19 45.95 12.55
N ILE A 885 -9.70 45.73 13.76
CA ILE A 885 -9.37 46.59 14.90
C ILE A 885 -7.99 46.19 15.42
N LEU A 886 -6.97 47.00 15.14
CA LEU A 886 -5.55 46.70 15.40
C LEU A 886 -5.14 46.96 16.86
N ALA A 887 -6.04 46.73 17.80
CA ALA A 887 -5.78 46.93 19.22
C ALA A 887 -4.58 46.09 19.68
N SER A 888 -3.59 46.73 20.32
CA SER A 888 -2.28 46.17 20.68
C SER A 888 -1.34 45.79 19.54
N CYS A 889 -1.79 45.79 18.28
CA CYS A 889 -0.88 45.88 17.12
C CYS A 889 -0.33 47.30 16.97
N THR A 890 -1.12 48.33 17.33
CA THR A 890 -0.68 49.73 17.37
C THR A 890 0.60 49.94 18.19
N LYS A 891 0.81 49.16 19.26
CA LYS A 891 1.98 49.25 20.14
C LYS A 891 3.30 49.14 19.36
N LEU A 892 3.36 48.26 18.37
CA LEU A 892 4.54 48.10 17.54
C LEU A 892 4.79 49.36 16.70
N MET A 893 3.75 49.93 16.10
CA MET A 893 3.85 51.19 15.33
C MET A 893 4.26 52.37 16.23
N THR A 894 3.70 52.47 17.43
CA THR A 894 4.07 53.49 18.42
C THR A 894 5.51 53.32 18.88
N THR A 895 5.96 52.07 19.05
CA THR A 895 7.36 51.76 19.37
C THR A 895 8.29 52.24 18.27
N ILE A 896 7.98 51.94 17.00
CA ILE A 896 8.77 52.42 15.85
C ILE A 896 8.84 53.95 15.86
N ALA A 897 7.72 54.65 16.07
CA ALA A 897 7.68 56.11 16.13
C ALA A 897 8.55 56.67 17.28
N ALA A 898 8.51 56.04 18.46
CA ALA A 898 9.36 56.40 19.59
C ALA A 898 10.85 56.13 19.30
N MET A 899 11.18 54.99 18.69
CA MET A 899 12.56 54.67 18.29
C MET A 899 13.09 55.62 17.21
N GLN A 900 12.24 56.11 16.29
CA GLN A 900 12.61 57.17 15.36
C GLN A 900 12.92 58.49 16.07
N CYS A 901 12.21 58.82 17.16
CA CYS A 901 12.57 59.96 18.01
C CYS A 901 13.93 59.75 18.69
N VAL A 902 14.26 58.51 19.07
CA VAL A 902 15.59 58.15 19.59
C VAL A 902 16.68 58.32 18.54
N GLU A 903 16.48 57.85 17.31
CA GLU A 903 17.44 58.01 16.22
C GLU A 903 17.68 59.48 15.83
N ARG A 904 16.67 60.33 16.02
CA ARG A 904 16.73 61.78 15.81
C ARG A 904 17.34 62.54 17.00
N GLY A 905 17.68 61.84 18.09
CA GLY A 905 18.25 62.43 19.29
C GLY A 905 17.29 63.28 20.11
N LEU A 906 15.97 63.14 19.90
CA LEU A 906 14.95 63.89 20.64
C LEU A 906 14.76 63.37 22.07
N ILE A 907 15.07 62.10 22.30
CA ILE A 907 15.09 61.44 23.61
C ILE A 907 15.99 60.20 23.55
N LYS A 908 16.57 59.74 24.67
CA LYS A 908 17.23 58.43 24.76
C LYS A 908 16.34 57.40 25.45
N LEU A 909 16.61 56.12 25.22
CA LEU A 909 15.85 55.02 25.85
C LEU A 909 15.78 55.13 27.38
N ASP A 910 16.86 55.59 28.02
CA ASP A 910 17.00 55.62 29.47
C ASP A 910 16.84 57.03 30.09
N ASP A 911 16.40 58.01 29.30
CA ASP A 911 16.08 59.36 29.82
C ASP A 911 14.83 59.33 30.71
N ASP A 912 14.75 60.28 31.65
CA ASP A 912 13.55 60.46 32.47
C ASP A 912 12.43 61.11 31.64
N VAL A 913 11.39 60.34 31.32
CA VAL A 913 10.29 60.81 30.49
C VAL A 913 9.45 61.88 31.18
N SER A 914 9.50 61.98 32.52
CA SER A 914 8.70 62.96 33.27
C SER A 914 9.11 64.41 33.03
N THR A 915 10.27 64.63 32.41
CA THR A 915 10.71 65.94 31.91
C THR A 915 9.81 66.48 30.80
N ILE A 916 9.15 65.59 30.04
CA ILE A 916 8.23 65.91 28.95
C ILE A 916 6.79 65.48 29.30
N LEU A 917 6.65 64.33 29.95
CA LEU A 917 5.41 63.77 30.48
C LEU A 917 5.23 64.18 31.95
N THR A 918 5.01 65.47 32.18
CA THR A 918 5.00 66.07 33.52
C THR A 918 3.97 65.44 34.47
N GLU A 919 2.92 64.82 33.94
CA GLU A 919 1.90 64.08 34.69
C GLU A 919 2.44 62.82 35.38
N LEU A 920 3.54 62.27 34.88
CA LEU A 920 4.22 61.12 35.49
C LEU A 920 5.21 61.53 36.58
N LYS A 921 5.45 62.83 36.75
CA LYS A 921 6.41 63.34 37.76
C LYS A 921 5.87 63.09 39.16
N GLY A 922 6.61 62.33 39.96
CA GLY A 922 6.23 62.01 41.34
C GLY A 922 5.04 61.06 41.46
N ILE A 923 4.70 60.33 40.39
CA ILE A 923 3.62 59.35 40.41
C ILE A 923 3.83 58.32 41.53
N GLN A 924 2.75 57.95 42.20
CA GLN A 924 2.79 57.07 43.37
C GLN A 924 2.57 55.61 42.99
N ILE A 925 3.09 54.71 43.82
CA ILE A 925 2.93 53.26 43.77
C ILE A 925 1.82 52.86 44.74
N LEU A 926 0.86 52.08 44.26
CA LEU A 926 -0.18 51.43 45.05
C LEU A 926 0.33 50.13 45.65
N THR A 927 0.57 50.12 46.96
CA THR A 927 1.12 48.96 47.68
C THR A 927 0.06 48.11 48.37
N GLY A 928 -1.18 48.58 48.44
CA GLY A 928 -2.27 47.86 49.09
C GLY A 928 -3.40 48.79 49.49
N PHE A 929 -4.22 48.33 50.43
CA PHE A 929 -5.34 49.07 51.00
C PHE A 929 -5.32 48.90 52.51
N ASN A 930 -5.81 49.92 53.22
CA ASN A 930 -6.19 49.74 54.62
C ASN A 930 -7.45 48.86 54.65
N GLU A 931 -7.40 47.72 55.35
CA GLU A 931 -8.53 46.78 55.37
C GLU A 931 -9.74 47.27 56.18
N GLU A 932 -9.58 48.27 57.05
CA GLU A 932 -10.68 48.87 57.82
C GLU A 932 -11.35 50.02 57.06
N THR A 933 -10.57 50.91 56.44
CA THR A 933 -11.09 52.11 55.76
C THR A 933 -11.29 51.93 54.26
N ASN A 934 -10.73 50.86 53.67
CA ASN A 934 -10.63 50.61 52.24
C ASN A 934 -9.92 51.74 51.45
N GLU A 935 -9.12 52.56 52.13
CA GLU A 935 -8.32 53.61 51.50
C GLU A 935 -7.04 53.04 50.86
N PRO A 936 -6.61 53.54 49.69
CA PRO A 936 -5.40 53.07 49.02
C PRO A 936 -4.13 53.49 49.77
N LEU A 937 -3.21 52.53 49.95
CA LEU A 937 -1.87 52.79 50.49
C LEU A 937 -0.94 53.15 49.34
N LEU A 938 -0.47 54.40 49.34
CA LEU A 938 0.35 54.98 48.28
C LEU A 938 1.74 55.37 48.80
N THR A 939 2.77 55.08 48.02
CA THR A 939 4.17 55.47 48.29
C THR A 939 4.77 56.10 47.05
N THR A 940 5.57 57.15 47.19
CA THR A 940 6.23 57.80 46.05
C THR A 940 7.25 56.86 45.41
N ALA A 941 7.21 56.74 44.08
CA ALA A 941 8.21 55.98 43.33
C ALA A 941 9.60 56.61 43.45
N LYS A 942 10.63 55.79 43.65
CA LYS A 942 12.03 56.23 43.76
C LYS A 942 12.75 56.20 42.42
N ASN A 943 12.38 55.27 41.53
CA ASN A 943 12.99 55.15 40.21
C ASN A 943 12.30 56.08 39.21
N LYS A 944 13.09 56.67 38.30
CA LYS A 944 12.54 57.41 37.14
C LYS A 944 11.84 56.45 36.18
N ILE A 945 10.77 56.93 35.54
CA ILE A 945 10.19 56.23 34.40
C ILE A 945 11.00 56.62 33.16
N THR A 946 11.42 55.63 32.37
CA THR A 946 12.19 55.84 31.14
C THR A 946 11.38 55.43 29.93
N LEU A 947 11.81 55.83 28.73
CA LEU A 947 11.18 55.38 27.49
C LEU A 947 11.28 53.85 27.37
N ARG A 948 12.42 53.25 27.73
CA ARG A 948 12.60 51.80 27.81
C ARG A 948 11.52 51.17 28.68
N HIS A 949 11.28 51.71 29.88
CA HIS A 949 10.24 51.19 30.79
C HIS A 949 8.83 51.26 30.19
N LEU A 950 8.52 52.32 29.44
CA LEU A 950 7.23 52.44 28.75
C LEU A 950 7.08 51.35 27.68
N LEU A 951 8.10 51.17 26.83
CA LEU A 951 8.09 50.24 25.69
C LEU A 951 8.10 48.75 26.11
N THR A 952 8.58 48.44 27.31
CA THR A 952 8.78 47.06 27.79
C THR A 952 7.77 46.58 28.83
N HIS A 953 6.77 47.42 29.16
CA HIS A 953 5.81 47.14 30.25
C HIS A 953 6.46 46.97 31.63
N THR A 954 7.56 47.71 31.89
CA THR A 954 8.23 47.73 33.20
C THR A 954 8.11 49.09 33.90
N SER A 955 7.24 49.98 33.44
CA SER A 955 7.00 51.28 34.09
C SER A 955 6.21 51.19 35.39
N GLY A 956 5.54 50.07 35.65
CA GLY A 956 4.61 49.90 36.76
C GLY A 956 3.18 50.34 36.45
N LEU A 957 2.93 50.98 35.30
CA LEU A 957 1.57 51.32 34.85
C LEU A 957 0.83 50.07 34.40
N GLY A 958 -0.42 49.88 34.85
CA GLY A 958 -1.27 48.74 34.49
C GLY A 958 -2.57 49.16 33.80
N TYR A 959 -3.23 48.23 33.11
CA TYR A 959 -4.58 48.45 32.59
C TYR A 959 -5.65 48.22 33.67
N PHE A 960 -6.72 49.02 33.63
CA PHE A 960 -7.91 48.80 34.45
C PHE A 960 -8.49 47.40 34.20
N GLY A 961 -8.83 46.67 35.27
CA GLY A 961 -9.43 45.35 35.19
C GLY A 961 -8.45 44.19 34.96
N MET A 962 -7.16 44.46 34.75
CA MET A 962 -6.13 43.43 34.53
C MET A 962 -5.36 43.06 35.80
N ASN A 963 -5.24 44.01 36.75
CA ASN A 963 -4.65 43.77 38.06
C ASN A 963 -5.70 43.96 39.18
N PRO A 964 -5.80 43.05 40.17
CA PRO A 964 -6.75 43.17 41.27
C PRO A 964 -6.59 44.45 42.10
N LEU A 965 -5.36 44.92 42.33
CA LEU A 965 -5.11 46.14 43.11
C LEU A 965 -5.63 47.38 42.40
N LEU A 966 -5.36 47.50 41.09
CA LEU A 966 -5.91 48.59 40.28
C LEU A 966 -7.44 48.50 40.20
N SER A 967 -8.00 47.30 40.08
CA SER A 967 -9.46 47.12 40.05
C SER A 967 -10.11 47.60 41.35
N ARG A 968 -9.51 47.28 42.51
CA ARG A 968 -9.94 47.80 43.83
C ARG A 968 -9.77 49.31 43.91
N PHE A 969 -8.65 49.86 43.45
CA PHE A 969 -8.38 51.31 43.44
C PHE A 969 -9.41 52.08 42.63
N PHE A 970 -9.72 51.62 41.42
CA PHE A 970 -10.71 52.31 40.59
C PHE A 970 -12.14 52.14 41.12
N SER A 971 -12.43 51.10 41.90
CA SER A 971 -13.73 50.95 42.56
C SER A 971 -13.95 51.94 43.72
N THR A 972 -12.88 52.53 44.27
CA THR A 972 -12.98 53.58 45.30
C THR A 972 -13.13 54.99 44.71
N LEU A 973 -13.01 55.14 43.40
CA LEU A 973 -13.18 56.42 42.71
C LEU A 973 -14.60 56.57 42.15
N PRO A 974 -15.14 57.81 42.05
CA PRO A 974 -16.43 58.03 41.43
C PRO A 974 -16.42 57.56 39.97
N PRO A 975 -17.52 56.97 39.46
CA PRO A 975 -17.61 56.46 38.09
C PRO A 975 -17.57 57.63 37.09
N THR A 976 -16.38 57.94 36.59
CA THR A 976 -16.09 59.18 35.84
C THR A 976 -15.57 58.95 34.42
N ARG A 977 -15.48 57.70 33.94
CA ARG A 977 -14.91 57.39 32.62
C ARG A 977 -15.99 57.31 31.53
N THR A 978 -16.38 58.45 30.98
CA THR A 978 -17.19 58.54 29.75
C THR A 978 -16.28 58.76 28.52
N ALA A 979 -16.83 58.67 27.30
CA ALA A 979 -16.08 58.91 26.06
C ALA A 979 -15.39 60.30 26.00
N ASN A 980 -15.92 61.30 26.71
CA ASN A 980 -15.38 62.67 26.76
C ASN A 980 -14.25 62.85 27.80
N THR A 981 -13.82 61.77 28.46
CA THR A 981 -12.74 61.82 29.45
C THR A 981 -11.42 62.05 28.74
N PRO A 982 -10.64 63.10 29.09
CA PRO A 982 -9.36 63.37 28.46
C PRO A 982 -8.45 62.13 28.48
N LEU A 983 -7.77 61.87 27.35
CA LEU A 983 -6.85 60.74 27.17
C LEU A 983 -5.95 60.50 28.39
N LEU A 984 -5.29 61.56 28.88
CA LEU A 984 -4.37 61.50 30.01
C LEU A 984 -5.03 60.92 31.26
N HIS A 985 -6.28 61.30 31.57
CA HIS A 985 -7.00 60.74 32.72
C HIS A 985 -7.35 59.26 32.55
N ARG A 986 -7.50 58.77 31.31
CA ARG A 986 -7.79 57.35 31.02
C ARG A 986 -6.58 56.46 31.18
N ILE A 987 -5.40 56.96 30.81
CA ILE A 987 -4.14 56.20 30.76
C ILE A 987 -3.28 56.36 32.02
N THR A 988 -3.58 57.33 32.87
CA THR A 988 -2.91 57.54 34.16
C THR A 988 -3.51 56.64 35.25
N SER A 989 -2.66 55.92 35.97
CA SER A 989 -2.99 55.15 37.16
C SER A 989 -1.80 55.14 38.10
N PRO A 990 -1.98 54.94 39.42
CA PRO A 990 -0.86 54.64 40.31
C PRO A 990 -0.06 53.45 39.78
N LEU A 991 1.25 53.47 39.99
CA LEU A 991 2.12 52.36 39.64
C LEU A 991 1.84 51.15 40.54
N LEU A 992 2.15 49.95 40.06
CA LEU A 992 2.04 48.71 40.83
C LEU A 992 3.37 48.28 41.47
N PHE A 993 4.49 48.82 40.98
CA PHE A 993 5.83 48.54 41.47
C PHE A 993 6.80 49.63 41.03
N GLU A 994 8.01 49.62 41.60
CA GLU A 994 9.08 50.55 41.21
C GLU A 994 9.48 50.35 39.73
N PRO A 995 9.51 51.41 38.91
CA PRO A 995 9.90 51.31 37.51
C PRO A 995 11.20 50.51 37.32
N GLY A 996 11.16 49.54 36.40
CA GLY A 996 12.28 48.65 36.06
C GLY A 996 12.43 47.39 36.94
N THR A 997 11.66 47.25 38.02
CA THR A 997 11.86 46.15 39.00
C THR A 997 10.97 44.92 38.78
N SER A 998 9.88 45.04 38.03
CA SER A 998 8.93 43.96 37.70
C SER A 998 8.31 44.19 36.32
N TRP A 999 7.32 43.38 35.93
CA TRP A 999 6.61 43.45 34.66
C TRP A 999 5.09 43.38 34.87
N GLU A 1000 4.33 44.28 34.25
CA GLU A 1000 2.86 44.28 34.21
C GLU A 1000 2.39 44.89 32.89
N TYR A 1001 1.49 44.18 32.20
CA TYR A 1001 0.91 44.68 30.96
C TYR A 1001 0.01 45.90 31.21
N GLY A 1002 0.28 47.01 30.52
CA GLY A 1002 -0.36 48.28 30.85
C GLY A 1002 -0.21 49.41 29.84
N THR A 1003 -0.59 50.62 30.26
CA THR A 1003 -0.75 51.82 29.43
C THR A 1003 0.57 52.50 29.02
N GLY A 1004 1.72 51.86 29.23
CA GLY A 1004 3.04 52.44 28.92
C GLY A 1004 3.17 52.89 27.46
N LEU A 1005 2.63 52.12 26.51
CA LEU A 1005 2.66 52.47 25.09
C LEU A 1005 1.70 53.60 24.73
N ASP A 1006 0.62 53.78 25.48
CA ASP A 1006 -0.25 54.96 25.31
C ASP A 1006 0.52 56.24 25.68
N TRP A 1007 1.30 56.19 26.76
CA TRP A 1007 2.20 57.27 27.15
C TRP A 1007 3.35 57.49 26.17
N ALA A 1008 3.90 56.43 25.58
CA ALA A 1008 4.89 56.57 24.52
C ALA A 1008 4.31 57.30 23.29
N GLY A 1009 3.03 57.06 22.96
CA GLY A 1009 2.31 57.81 21.93
C GLY A 1009 2.17 59.30 22.28
N VAL A 1010 1.80 59.63 23.52
CA VAL A 1010 1.75 61.02 24.01
C VAL A 1010 3.13 61.68 23.94
N LEU A 1011 4.19 60.94 24.31
CA LEU A 1011 5.56 61.43 24.25
C LEU A 1011 5.97 61.77 22.81
N VAL A 1012 5.68 60.90 21.85
CA VAL A 1012 5.93 61.17 20.43
C VAL A 1012 5.21 62.45 20.01
N MET A 1013 3.90 62.58 20.27
CA MET A 1013 3.13 63.77 19.91
C MET A 1013 3.71 65.06 20.51
N ARG A 1014 4.18 65.02 21.76
CA ARG A 1014 4.80 66.18 22.43
C ARG A 1014 6.17 66.53 21.87
N LEU A 1015 6.98 65.52 21.54
CA LEU A 1015 8.32 65.73 20.97
C LEU A 1015 8.27 66.25 19.53
N THR A 1016 7.22 65.92 18.78
CA THR A 1016 7.15 66.20 17.34
C THR A 1016 6.18 67.33 17.01
N GLY A 1017 5.25 67.65 17.90
CA GLY A 1017 4.21 68.66 17.68
C GLY A 1017 3.13 68.22 16.68
N THR A 1018 3.06 66.93 16.33
CA THR A 1018 2.07 66.35 15.40
C THR A 1018 1.13 65.42 16.14
N SER A 1019 -0.03 65.11 15.54
CA SER A 1019 -0.82 63.95 16.00
C SER A 1019 -0.03 62.66 15.77
N LEU A 1020 -0.40 61.61 16.50
CA LEU A 1020 0.19 60.28 16.36
C LEU A 1020 -0.12 59.70 14.99
N GLU A 1021 -1.34 59.85 14.47
CA GLU A 1021 -1.68 59.42 13.10
C GLU A 1021 -0.84 60.16 12.07
N ALA A 1022 -0.74 61.49 12.15
CA ALA A 1022 0.04 62.29 11.20
C ALA A 1022 1.53 61.91 11.20
N TYR A 1023 2.09 61.60 12.37
CA TYR A 1023 3.47 61.10 12.48
C TYR A 1023 3.62 59.71 11.85
N MET A 1024 2.74 58.77 12.19
CA MET A 1024 2.78 57.41 11.64
C MET A 1024 2.57 57.41 10.12
N GLN A 1025 1.67 58.24 9.59
CA GLN A 1025 1.44 58.39 8.17
C GLN A 1025 2.74 58.78 7.45
N SER A 1026 3.38 59.88 7.87
CA SER A 1026 4.56 60.43 7.19
C SER A 1026 5.85 59.63 7.37
N HIS A 1027 5.97 58.85 8.45
CA HIS A 1027 7.23 58.21 8.82
C HIS A 1027 7.19 56.68 8.93
N ILE A 1028 6.02 56.06 8.84
CA ILE A 1028 5.87 54.60 8.84
C ILE A 1028 5.05 54.15 7.64
N TRP A 1029 3.88 54.75 7.42
CA TRP A 1029 2.95 54.26 6.41
C TRP A 1029 3.33 54.69 4.98
N ASP A 1030 3.57 55.97 4.74
CA ASP A 1030 3.99 56.48 3.43
C ASP A 1030 5.29 55.84 2.92
N PRO A 1031 6.36 55.67 3.75
CA PRO A 1031 7.58 54.97 3.33
C PRO A 1031 7.36 53.52 2.88
N LEU A 1032 6.32 52.85 3.40
CA LEU A 1032 5.97 51.48 3.05
C LEU A 1032 4.81 51.39 2.03
N GLY A 1033 4.30 52.53 1.55
CA GLY A 1033 3.14 52.58 0.66
C GLY A 1033 1.88 51.99 1.31
N ILE A 1034 1.70 52.17 2.61
CA ILE A 1034 0.50 51.77 3.37
C ILE A 1034 -0.55 52.86 3.23
N LYS A 1035 -1.79 52.45 2.91
CA LYS A 1035 -2.90 53.39 2.68
C LYS A 1035 -4.12 53.10 3.55
N ASN A 1036 -4.22 51.90 4.09
CA ASN A 1036 -5.44 51.40 4.74
C ASN A 1036 -5.27 51.20 6.25
N ILE A 1037 -4.47 52.03 6.93
CA ILE A 1037 -4.38 52.10 8.39
C ILE A 1037 -4.74 53.53 8.84
N THR A 1038 -5.58 53.68 9.86
CA THR A 1038 -5.99 54.98 10.41
C THR A 1038 -6.53 54.82 11.85
N PHE A 1039 -6.47 55.87 12.66
CA PHE A 1039 -7.25 56.04 13.89
C PHE A 1039 -8.60 56.70 13.59
N HIS A 1040 -8.65 57.55 12.57
CA HIS A 1040 -9.82 58.34 12.16
C HIS A 1040 -10.64 57.65 11.06
N GLN A 1041 -11.34 56.57 11.43
CA GLN A 1041 -12.17 55.81 10.48
C GLN A 1041 -13.30 56.63 9.84
N GLU A 1042 -13.76 57.69 10.50
CA GLU A 1042 -14.72 58.65 9.98
C GLU A 1042 -14.17 59.46 8.80
N LEU A 1043 -12.84 59.55 8.65
CA LEU A 1043 -12.16 60.25 7.56
C LEU A 1043 -11.70 59.31 6.42
N LYS A 1044 -11.87 57.99 6.57
CA LYS A 1044 -11.39 56.95 5.65
C LYS A 1044 -12.51 55.95 5.30
N PRO A 1045 -13.49 56.35 4.46
CA PRO A 1045 -14.66 55.52 4.17
C PRO A 1045 -14.30 54.15 3.57
N GLU A 1046 -13.21 54.05 2.82
CA GLU A 1046 -12.70 52.80 2.26
C GLU A 1046 -12.17 51.83 3.33
N VAL A 1047 -11.55 52.34 4.40
CA VAL A 1047 -11.09 51.52 5.53
C VAL A 1047 -12.29 51.08 6.36
N ARG A 1048 -13.24 51.99 6.59
CA ARG A 1048 -14.51 51.72 7.30
C ARG A 1048 -15.36 50.68 6.58
N GLN A 1049 -15.49 50.78 5.26
CA GLN A 1049 -16.29 49.84 4.45
C GLN A 1049 -15.75 48.40 4.53
N ARG A 1050 -14.42 48.24 4.63
CA ARG A 1050 -13.76 46.93 4.72
C ARG A 1050 -13.66 46.38 6.16
N LEU A 1051 -14.14 47.14 7.15
CA LEU A 1051 -14.00 46.77 8.55
C LEU A 1051 -14.84 45.53 8.86
N VAL A 1052 -14.16 44.50 9.37
CA VAL A 1052 -14.81 43.26 9.80
C VAL A 1052 -15.68 43.54 11.02
N THR A 1053 -16.95 43.14 10.96
CA THR A 1053 -17.88 43.31 12.08
C THR A 1053 -17.40 42.50 13.27
N MET A 1054 -17.44 43.09 14.46
CA MET A 1054 -17.00 42.42 15.68
C MET A 1054 -17.89 41.22 15.99
N THR A 1055 -17.28 40.14 16.49
CA THR A 1055 -18.01 38.96 16.96
C THR A 1055 -17.66 38.61 18.40
N LYS A 1056 -18.50 37.81 19.03
CA LYS A 1056 -18.42 37.52 20.45
C LYS A 1056 -18.80 36.07 20.75
N ARG A 1057 -17.97 35.38 21.51
CA ARG A 1057 -18.27 34.04 22.04
C ARG A 1057 -18.98 34.16 23.39
N GLY A 1058 -20.21 33.63 23.43
CA GLY A 1058 -21.09 33.71 24.59
C GLY A 1058 -21.78 35.07 24.69
N ALA A 1059 -22.98 35.18 24.10
CA ALA A 1059 -23.72 36.43 23.90
C ALA A 1059 -23.90 37.31 25.15
N LYS A 1060 -23.91 36.71 26.35
CA LYS A 1060 -24.11 37.40 27.64
C LYS A 1060 -22.84 37.96 28.30
N LYS A 1061 -21.65 37.66 27.78
CA LYS A 1061 -20.39 38.12 28.38
C LYS A 1061 -20.17 39.61 28.09
N LYS A 1062 -19.38 40.34 28.87
CA LYS A 1062 -18.85 41.69 28.53
C LYS A 1062 -17.50 41.57 27.82
N VAL A 1063 -17.05 42.62 27.13
CA VAL A 1063 -15.75 42.69 26.43
C VAL A 1063 -14.58 42.19 27.30
N TRP A 1064 -14.57 42.58 28.58
CA TRP A 1064 -13.53 42.24 29.56
C TRP A 1064 -13.84 41.01 30.43
N SER A 1065 -14.69 40.09 29.95
CA SER A 1065 -15.00 38.87 30.69
C SER A 1065 -13.92 37.81 30.51
N LYS A 1066 -13.77 36.93 31.51
CA LYS A 1066 -12.93 35.75 31.36
C LYS A 1066 -13.37 34.89 30.15
N PRO A 1067 -12.42 34.39 29.35
CA PRO A 1067 -12.71 33.48 28.24
C PRO A 1067 -13.58 32.30 28.68
N SER A 1068 -14.52 31.90 27.83
CA SER A 1068 -15.32 30.67 28.02
C SER A 1068 -14.59 29.51 27.36
N THR A 1069 -14.46 28.36 28.02
CA THR A 1069 -14.01 27.12 27.37
C THR A 1069 -15.20 26.21 26.98
N ALA A 1070 -16.43 26.63 27.27
CA ALA A 1070 -17.64 25.81 27.18
C ALA A 1070 -18.24 25.75 25.77
N GLY A 1071 -17.47 25.43 24.72
CA GLY A 1071 -17.99 25.08 23.38
C GLY A 1071 -18.92 26.07 22.67
N GLU A 1072 -19.12 27.27 23.21
CA GLU A 1072 -20.00 28.31 22.68
C GLU A 1072 -19.53 28.78 21.30
N LYS A 1073 -20.47 29.21 20.44
CA LYS A 1073 -20.19 29.73 19.10
C LYS A 1073 -20.07 31.25 19.09
N VAL A 1074 -19.46 31.81 18.05
CA VAL A 1074 -19.37 33.26 17.86
C VAL A 1074 -20.66 33.83 17.27
N GLU A 1075 -21.06 35.00 17.74
CA GLU A 1075 -22.17 35.79 17.21
C GLU A 1075 -21.71 37.21 16.89
N TRP A 1076 -22.19 37.79 15.80
CA TRP A 1076 -21.92 39.19 15.45
C TRP A 1076 -22.54 40.13 16.48
N THR A 1077 -21.80 41.17 16.84
CA THR A 1077 -22.19 42.16 17.85
C THR A 1077 -21.97 43.58 17.35
N ASN A 1078 -22.77 44.50 17.90
CA ASN A 1078 -22.63 45.94 17.70
C ASN A 1078 -21.80 46.60 18.82
N ASP A 1079 -21.07 45.81 19.62
CA ASP A 1079 -20.18 46.31 20.66
C ASP A 1079 -19.11 47.24 20.04
N ILE A 1080 -19.08 48.50 20.48
CA ILE A 1080 -18.11 49.50 20.03
C ILE A 1080 -16.89 49.45 20.95
N LEU A 1081 -15.70 49.16 20.41
CA LEU A 1081 -14.44 49.09 21.17
C LEU A 1081 -13.72 50.43 21.30
N TYR A 1082 -13.81 51.28 20.27
CA TYR A 1082 -13.19 52.60 20.21
C TYR A 1082 -14.21 53.62 19.73
N GLU A 1083 -14.06 54.86 20.17
CA GLU A 1083 -14.98 55.94 19.82
C GLU A 1083 -15.00 56.21 18.29
N ASP A 1084 -16.18 56.48 17.75
CA ASP A 1084 -16.41 56.84 16.34
C ASP A 1084 -17.45 57.97 16.29
N PRO A 1085 -17.08 59.23 15.97
CA PRO A 1085 -15.74 59.69 15.55
C PRO A 1085 -14.63 59.51 16.59
N CYS A 1086 -13.38 59.37 16.13
CA CYS A 1086 -12.23 59.18 17.01
C CYS A 1086 -11.98 60.42 17.88
N ALA A 1087 -12.09 60.26 19.19
CA ALA A 1087 -11.80 61.33 20.16
C ALA A 1087 -10.31 61.44 20.49
N HIS A 1088 -9.59 60.30 20.55
CA HIS A 1088 -8.21 60.21 21.03
C HIS A 1088 -7.42 59.12 20.29
N GLU A 1089 -6.19 59.44 19.88
CA GLU A 1089 -5.26 58.50 19.25
C GLU A 1089 -4.43 57.75 20.32
N TYR A 1090 -4.82 56.51 20.65
CA TYR A 1090 -4.19 55.71 21.71
C TYR A 1090 -2.91 55.00 21.21
N GLY A 1091 -1.74 55.28 21.78
CA GLY A 1091 -0.51 54.58 21.40
C GLY A 1091 -0.52 53.06 21.62
N GLY A 1092 -1.36 52.59 22.55
CA GLY A 1092 -1.56 51.18 22.85
C GLY A 1092 -2.65 50.47 22.04
N GLY A 1093 -3.48 51.20 21.27
CA GLY A 1093 -4.66 50.68 20.59
C GLY A 1093 -5.27 51.65 19.58
N GLY A 1094 -6.58 51.60 19.35
CA GLY A 1094 -7.33 52.62 18.58
C GLY A 1094 -7.22 52.56 17.05
N ALA A 1095 -6.08 52.18 16.49
CA ALA A 1095 -5.92 52.08 15.04
C ALA A 1095 -6.79 50.93 14.47
N ILE A 1096 -7.31 51.15 13.26
CA ILE A 1096 -7.92 50.14 12.41
C ILE A 1096 -7.12 50.03 11.12
N GLY A 1097 -7.10 48.85 10.50
CA GLY A 1097 -6.51 48.74 9.18
C GLY A 1097 -6.36 47.35 8.60
N SER A 1098 -5.86 47.26 7.38
CA SER A 1098 -5.78 45.97 6.66
C SER A 1098 -4.63 45.10 7.16
N ALA A 1099 -4.88 43.79 7.17
CA ALA A 1099 -3.87 42.80 7.53
C ALA A 1099 -2.65 42.85 6.60
N THR A 1100 -2.88 43.09 5.30
CA THR A 1100 -1.85 43.19 4.27
C THR A 1100 -0.92 44.39 4.48
N ASP A 1101 -1.46 45.54 4.89
CA ASP A 1101 -0.65 46.73 5.16
C ASP A 1101 0.13 46.58 6.48
N PHE A 1102 -0.46 45.95 7.51
CA PHE A 1102 0.27 45.69 8.76
C PHE A 1102 1.44 44.71 8.55
N LEU A 1103 1.27 43.68 7.70
CA LEU A 1103 2.35 42.73 7.38
C LEU A 1103 3.59 43.43 6.79
N LYS A 1104 3.42 44.50 6.00
CA LYS A 1104 4.56 45.27 5.45
C LYS A 1104 5.46 45.83 6.55
N ILE A 1105 4.87 46.25 7.68
CA ILE A 1105 5.63 46.75 8.84
C ILE A 1105 6.44 45.61 9.45
N LEU A 1106 5.83 44.44 9.63
CA LEU A 1106 6.47 43.24 10.17
C LEU A 1106 7.64 42.79 9.29
N THR A 1107 7.41 42.66 7.98
CA THR A 1107 8.42 42.24 7.00
C THR A 1107 9.57 43.26 6.90
N SER A 1108 9.28 44.55 7.01
CA SER A 1108 10.32 45.59 7.02
C SER A 1108 11.27 45.46 8.21
N LEU A 1109 10.75 45.19 9.41
CA LEU A 1109 11.57 44.94 10.60
C LEU A 1109 12.33 43.61 10.51
N CYS A 1110 11.70 42.57 9.95
CA CYS A 1110 12.34 41.26 9.74
C CYS A 1110 13.59 41.36 8.85
N ALA A 1111 13.51 42.17 7.79
CA ALA A 1111 14.61 42.36 6.85
C ALA A 1111 15.82 43.12 7.43
N SER A 1112 15.63 43.87 8.52
CA SER A 1112 16.61 44.69 9.26
C SER A 1112 17.51 45.56 8.35
N SER A 1113 18.52 44.96 7.71
CA SER A 1113 19.47 45.58 6.78
C SER A 1113 18.86 46.43 5.66
N THR A 1114 17.66 46.08 5.19
CA THR A 1114 16.96 46.82 4.12
C THR A 1114 15.69 47.52 4.62
N SER A 1115 15.51 47.64 5.94
CA SER A 1115 14.36 48.37 6.49
C SER A 1115 14.46 49.86 6.14
N VAL A 1116 13.33 50.45 5.78
CA VAL A 1116 13.20 51.90 5.58
C VAL A 1116 12.69 52.63 6.82
N LEU A 1117 12.37 51.89 7.89
CA LEU A 1117 11.72 52.44 9.09
C LEU A 1117 12.71 52.89 10.17
N LEU A 1118 13.76 52.10 10.39
CA LEU A 1118 14.76 52.26 11.44
C LEU A 1118 16.13 51.77 10.95
N LYS A 1119 17.21 52.25 11.54
CA LYS A 1119 18.57 51.75 11.30
C LYS A 1119 18.69 50.29 11.78
N PRO A 1120 19.52 49.45 11.13
CA PRO A 1120 19.71 48.06 11.53
C PRO A 1120 20.09 47.88 13.01
N ALA A 1121 21.00 48.71 13.53
CA ALA A 1121 21.40 48.65 14.95
C ALA A 1121 20.24 48.96 15.92
N THR A 1122 19.32 49.84 15.52
CA THR A 1122 18.12 50.15 16.30
C THR A 1122 17.13 48.99 16.28
N ILE A 1123 16.97 48.35 15.13
CA ILE A 1123 16.17 47.13 14.99
C ILE A 1123 16.79 46.01 15.81
N ASP A 1124 18.11 45.82 15.78
CA ASP A 1124 18.79 44.80 16.59
C ASP A 1124 18.52 45.01 18.09
N GLU A 1125 18.58 46.25 18.58
CA GLU A 1125 18.23 46.60 19.97
C GLU A 1125 16.75 46.33 20.30
N MET A 1126 15.83 46.37 19.33
CA MET A 1126 14.44 45.96 19.59
C MET A 1126 14.35 44.46 19.94
N PHE A 1127 15.22 43.63 19.38
CA PHE A 1127 15.23 42.18 19.57
C PHE A 1127 16.20 41.71 20.67
N THR A 1128 16.81 42.63 21.43
CA THR A 1128 17.60 42.26 22.62
C THR A 1128 16.69 42.04 23.83
N PRO A 1129 16.99 41.09 24.72
CA PRO A 1129 16.27 40.90 25.98
C PRO A 1129 16.36 42.16 26.87
N GLN A 1130 15.22 42.78 27.21
CA GLN A 1130 15.17 44.04 27.97
C GLN A 1130 14.86 43.88 29.46
N LEU A 1131 14.32 42.73 29.88
CA LEU A 1131 13.88 42.52 31.26
C LEU A 1131 15.01 42.02 32.16
N ALA A 1132 15.17 42.67 33.31
CA ALA A 1132 15.95 42.15 34.43
C ALA A 1132 15.33 40.84 34.99
N PRO A 1133 16.08 40.00 35.73
CA PRO A 1133 15.61 38.69 36.18
C PRO A 1133 14.27 38.68 36.91
N SER A 1134 13.97 39.70 37.72
CA SER A 1134 12.69 39.84 38.43
C SER A 1134 11.52 40.13 37.47
N GLY A 1135 11.71 41.05 36.52
CA GLY A 1135 10.72 41.33 35.48
C GLY A 1135 10.51 40.15 34.54
N GLN A 1136 11.60 39.47 34.16
CA GLN A 1136 11.52 38.25 33.35
C GLN A 1136 10.71 37.16 34.08
N ARG A 1137 10.96 36.96 35.39
CA ARG A 1137 10.18 36.02 36.22
C ARG A 1137 8.69 36.38 36.25
N ALA A 1138 8.35 37.66 36.42
CA ALA A 1138 6.96 38.11 36.43
C ALA A 1138 6.26 37.82 35.08
N LEU A 1139 6.93 38.11 33.96
CA LEU A 1139 6.45 37.78 32.62
C LEU A 1139 6.27 36.26 32.43
N THR A 1140 7.23 35.44 32.88
CA THR A 1140 7.14 33.98 32.78
C THR A 1140 5.94 33.44 33.57
N LEU A 1141 5.70 33.94 34.78
CA LEU A 1141 4.54 33.54 35.59
C LEU A 1141 3.22 33.96 34.92
N TYR A 1142 3.17 35.17 34.37
CA TYR A 1142 2.02 35.64 33.60
C TYR A 1142 1.75 34.70 32.41
N ASN A 1143 2.76 34.42 31.59
CA ASN A 1143 2.62 33.51 30.45
C ASN A 1143 2.19 32.10 30.88
N ALA A 1144 2.76 31.56 31.96
CA ALA A 1144 2.40 30.22 32.46
C ALA A 1144 0.91 30.12 32.83
N ALA A 1145 0.36 31.13 33.51
CA ALA A 1145 -1.07 31.18 33.85
C ALA A 1145 -1.97 31.22 32.59
N LEU A 1146 -1.52 31.90 31.53
CA LEU A 1146 -2.24 31.91 30.25
C LEU A 1146 -2.14 30.57 29.52
N ALA A 1147 -0.95 29.95 29.54
CA ALA A 1147 -0.67 28.67 28.91
C ALA A 1147 -1.50 27.52 29.51
N GLU A 1148 -1.72 27.53 30.82
CA GLU A 1148 -2.58 26.54 31.51
C GLU A 1148 -4.01 26.53 30.98
N THR A 1149 -4.49 27.68 30.47
CA THR A 1149 -5.85 27.82 29.96
C THR A 1149 -5.93 27.81 28.43
N GLY A 1150 -4.79 27.75 27.73
CA GLY A 1150 -4.73 27.80 26.27
C GLY A 1150 -5.36 29.07 25.71
N THR A 1151 -5.04 30.22 26.30
CA THR A 1151 -5.63 31.52 25.94
C THR A 1151 -4.55 32.52 25.52
N PHE A 1152 -4.96 33.55 24.78
CA PHE A 1152 -4.05 34.58 24.23
C PHE A 1152 -3.00 33.96 23.31
N THR A 1153 -1.87 34.62 23.07
CA THR A 1153 -0.72 34.01 22.36
C THR A 1153 0.28 33.44 23.36
N SER A 1154 -0.23 32.79 24.41
CA SER A 1154 0.61 32.17 25.43
C SER A 1154 1.51 31.12 24.81
N ARG A 1155 2.76 31.06 25.27
CA ARG A 1155 3.71 30.01 24.92
C ARG A 1155 3.70 28.94 26.01
N LYS A 1156 4.21 27.74 25.72
CA LYS A 1156 4.33 26.69 26.75
C LYS A 1156 5.03 27.23 28.00
N ALA A 1157 4.63 26.72 29.16
CA ALA A 1157 5.21 27.15 30.43
C ALA A 1157 6.74 26.98 30.50
N SER A 1158 7.30 26.03 29.73
CA SER A 1158 8.75 25.79 29.63
C SER A 1158 9.49 26.69 28.63
N THR A 1159 8.79 27.49 27.83
CA THR A 1159 9.41 28.37 26.83
C THR A 1159 10.20 29.48 27.52
N LYS A 1160 11.44 29.70 27.08
CA LYS A 1160 12.26 30.80 27.61
C LYS A 1160 11.77 32.11 26.98
N LEU A 1161 11.35 33.06 27.82
CA LEU A 1161 10.76 34.32 27.38
C LEU A 1161 11.51 35.51 27.97
N ASN A 1162 11.54 36.61 27.23
CA ASN A 1162 11.84 37.95 27.71
C ASN A 1162 10.94 38.94 26.94
N PHE A 1163 11.18 40.24 27.05
CA PHE A 1163 10.46 41.24 26.29
C PHE A 1163 11.48 42.08 25.53
N GLY A 1164 11.23 42.31 24.24
CA GLY A 1164 12.00 43.24 23.41
C GLY A 1164 11.39 44.64 23.45
N LEU A 1165 11.94 45.58 22.69
CA LEU A 1165 11.27 46.89 22.53
C LEU A 1165 10.10 46.70 21.56
N GLY A 1166 8.89 46.58 22.12
CA GLY A 1166 7.62 46.53 21.37
C GLY A 1166 6.89 45.19 21.35
N GLY A 1167 7.45 44.09 21.89
CA GLY A 1167 6.79 42.78 21.89
C GLY A 1167 7.46 41.71 22.75
N LEU A 1168 6.78 40.57 22.89
CA LEU A 1168 7.31 39.38 23.58
C LEU A 1168 8.45 38.78 22.78
N LEU A 1169 9.57 38.50 23.44
CA LEU A 1169 10.75 37.89 22.82
C LEU A 1169 10.86 36.42 23.24
N VAL A 1170 10.81 35.53 22.26
CA VAL A 1170 10.96 34.09 22.45
C VAL A 1170 12.44 33.72 22.34
N LEU A 1171 13.01 33.11 23.39
CA LEU A 1171 14.44 32.83 23.52
C LEU A 1171 14.81 31.35 23.31
N SER A 1172 13.88 30.55 22.81
CA SER A 1172 14.07 29.14 22.52
C SER A 1172 13.21 28.72 21.34
N ASP A 1173 13.72 27.84 20.48
CA ASP A 1173 12.91 27.18 19.46
C ASP A 1173 11.72 26.46 20.09
N ASP A 1174 10.59 26.42 19.39
CA ASP A 1174 9.40 25.68 19.84
C ASP A 1174 8.79 24.79 18.75
N GLU A 1175 7.76 24.02 19.14
CA GLU A 1175 7.13 23.00 18.29
C GLU A 1175 6.27 23.56 17.14
N THR A 1176 5.98 24.86 17.14
CA THR A 1176 5.35 25.52 16.00
C THR A 1176 6.35 25.82 14.88
N GLY A 1177 7.65 25.61 15.13
CA GLY A 1177 8.71 25.89 14.16
C GLY A 1177 9.35 27.26 14.34
N LEU A 1178 8.86 28.06 15.29
CA LEU A 1178 9.48 29.32 15.71
C LEU A 1178 10.92 29.14 16.13
N LYS A 1179 11.75 30.15 15.79
CA LYS A 1179 13.15 30.20 16.19
C LYS A 1179 13.40 31.12 17.38
N ALA A 1180 14.42 30.75 18.15
CA ALA A 1180 14.96 31.62 19.18
C ALA A 1180 15.34 32.99 18.59
N GLY A 1181 14.92 34.07 19.25
CA GLY A 1181 15.03 35.44 18.75
C GLY A 1181 13.76 35.97 18.08
N THR A 1182 12.66 35.21 18.04
CA THR A 1182 11.38 35.70 17.51
C THR A 1182 10.73 36.75 18.41
N MET A 1183 10.24 37.84 17.81
CA MET A 1183 9.33 38.78 18.48
C MET A 1183 7.87 38.56 18.07
N THR A 1184 6.95 38.54 19.02
CA THR A 1184 5.53 38.24 18.78
C THR A 1184 4.61 38.95 19.78
N TRP A 1185 3.36 39.20 19.42
CA TRP A 1185 2.33 39.66 20.38
C TRP A 1185 0.91 39.39 19.87
N SER A 1186 -0.07 39.52 20.76
CA SER A 1186 -1.50 39.39 20.45
C SER A 1186 -2.29 40.68 20.58
N GLY A 1187 -3.33 40.81 19.75
CA GLY A 1187 -4.28 41.90 19.79
C GLY A 1187 -5.56 41.55 20.56
N LEU A 1188 -6.26 42.57 21.07
CA LEU A 1188 -7.48 42.40 21.85
C LEU A 1188 -8.57 41.58 21.12
N PRO A 1189 -8.82 41.77 19.81
CA PRO A 1189 -9.75 40.94 19.04
C PRO A 1189 -9.18 39.56 18.63
N ASN A 1190 -8.21 39.04 19.39
CA ASN A 1190 -7.48 37.80 19.12
C ASN A 1190 -6.69 37.83 17.80
N LEU A 1191 -6.00 38.94 17.55
CA LEU A 1191 -4.96 39.04 16.51
C LEU A 1191 -3.67 38.39 16.99
N LEU A 1192 -2.82 37.92 16.08
CA LEU A 1192 -1.45 37.48 16.39
C LEU A 1192 -0.50 37.95 15.28
N TRP A 1193 0.59 38.61 15.66
CA TRP A 1193 1.69 38.92 14.73
C TRP A 1193 3.01 38.35 15.23
N THR A 1194 3.87 38.03 14.26
CA THR A 1194 5.17 37.39 14.50
C THR A 1194 6.21 37.92 13.54
N ILE A 1195 7.40 38.23 14.07
CA ILE A 1195 8.62 38.58 13.34
C ILE A 1195 9.71 37.60 13.75
N ASP A 1196 9.97 36.58 12.92
CA ASP A 1196 11.02 35.59 13.12
C ASP A 1196 12.19 35.88 12.18
N ARG A 1197 13.22 36.54 12.72
CA ARG A 1197 14.45 36.87 11.99
C ARG A 1197 15.34 35.64 11.76
N GLY A 1198 15.20 34.59 12.57
CA GLY A 1198 15.98 33.36 12.45
C GLY A 1198 15.56 32.51 11.26
N SER A 1199 14.26 32.51 10.95
CA SER A 1199 13.71 31.89 9.73
C SER A 1199 13.53 32.87 8.57
N GLY A 1200 13.65 34.18 8.82
CA GLY A 1200 13.36 35.24 7.85
C GLY A 1200 11.87 35.36 7.51
N VAL A 1201 10.96 34.94 8.39
CA VAL A 1201 9.50 34.90 8.14
C VAL A 1201 8.77 35.91 9.01
N SER A 1202 7.81 36.62 8.42
CA SER A 1202 6.83 37.44 9.14
C SER A 1202 5.43 36.88 8.92
N ALA A 1203 4.61 36.86 9.96
CA ALA A 1203 3.27 36.30 9.90
C ALA A 1203 2.25 37.17 10.65
N PHE A 1204 1.01 37.18 10.16
CA PHE A 1204 -0.13 37.86 10.77
C PHE A 1204 -1.42 37.04 10.64
N TYR A 1205 -2.00 36.70 11.78
CA TYR A 1205 -3.35 36.16 11.94
C TYR A 1205 -4.28 37.32 12.31
N ALA A 1206 -5.31 37.54 11.50
CA ALA A 1206 -6.27 38.61 11.71
C ALA A 1206 -7.70 38.07 11.85
N GLY A 1207 -8.34 38.39 12.98
CA GLY A 1207 -9.74 38.10 13.31
C GLY A 1207 -10.32 39.21 14.20
N ASN A 1208 -11.65 39.30 14.29
CA ASN A 1208 -12.36 40.22 15.18
C ASN A 1208 -13.27 39.43 16.14
N VAL A 1209 -12.68 38.78 17.14
CA VAL A 1209 -13.39 37.91 18.11
C VAL A 1209 -13.18 38.42 19.54
N LEU A 1210 -14.27 38.48 20.31
CA LEU A 1210 -14.29 38.74 21.76
C LEU A 1210 -14.81 37.53 22.54
N PRO A 1211 -14.50 37.39 23.85
CA PRO A 1211 -13.59 38.23 24.63
C PRO A 1211 -12.12 38.04 24.22
N PHE A 1212 -11.27 38.96 24.66
CA PHE A 1212 -9.82 38.83 24.54
C PHE A 1212 -9.35 37.51 25.20
N GLY A 1213 -8.49 36.75 24.54
CA GLY A 1213 -8.00 35.45 25.03
C GLY A 1213 -8.88 34.27 24.65
N ASP A 1214 -9.54 34.34 23.51
CA ASP A 1214 -10.42 33.29 23.02
C ASP A 1214 -9.65 31.99 22.73
N PHE A 1215 -10.01 30.89 23.39
CA PHE A 1215 -9.27 29.62 23.31
C PHE A 1215 -9.31 28.99 21.91
N ARG A 1216 -10.42 29.15 21.17
CA ARG A 1216 -10.51 28.67 19.78
C ARG A 1216 -9.63 29.50 18.85
N SER A 1217 -9.61 30.82 19.05
CA SER A 1217 -8.68 31.68 18.31
C SER A 1217 -7.23 31.30 18.60
N HIS A 1218 -6.87 31.03 19.87
CA HIS A 1218 -5.55 30.53 20.26
C HIS A 1218 -5.18 29.20 19.56
N GLU A 1219 -6.06 28.21 19.60
CA GLU A 1219 -5.86 26.92 18.93
C GLU A 1219 -5.58 27.09 17.43
N MET A 1220 -6.36 27.96 16.78
CA MET A 1220 -6.20 28.24 15.35
C MET A 1220 -4.96 29.08 15.05
N GLN A 1221 -4.52 29.95 15.96
CA GLN A 1221 -3.25 30.68 15.84
C GLN A 1221 -2.04 29.74 15.92
N GLN A 1222 -2.04 28.78 16.85
CA GLN A 1222 -0.98 27.78 16.95
C GLN A 1222 -0.92 26.87 15.71
N LEU A 1223 -2.08 26.50 15.16
CA LEU A 1223 -2.16 25.82 13.87
C LEU A 1223 -1.56 26.69 12.75
N PHE A 1224 -1.93 27.96 12.67
CA PHE A 1224 -1.41 28.88 11.67
C PHE A 1224 0.12 28.98 11.70
N GLU A 1225 0.73 29.17 12.88
CA GLU A 1225 2.20 29.24 13.01
C GLU A 1225 2.86 27.95 12.51
N ARG A 1226 2.43 26.79 13.03
CA ARG A 1226 2.99 25.47 12.64
C ARG A 1226 2.99 25.24 11.14
N GLU A 1227 1.88 25.57 10.48
CA GLU A 1227 1.73 25.34 9.05
C GLU A 1227 2.54 26.34 8.22
N VAL A 1228 2.59 27.62 8.61
CA VAL A 1228 3.40 28.62 7.92
C VAL A 1228 4.88 28.25 7.96
N TYR A 1229 5.40 27.83 9.11
CA TYR A 1229 6.80 27.41 9.22
C TYR A 1229 7.09 26.11 8.45
N GLY A 1230 6.14 25.15 8.44
CA GLY A 1230 6.25 23.95 7.60
C GLY A 1230 6.31 24.27 6.11
N LEU A 1231 5.43 25.18 5.63
CA LEU A 1231 5.39 25.62 4.24
C LEU A 1231 6.64 26.42 3.85
N ALA A 1232 7.11 27.32 4.72
CA ALA A 1232 8.34 28.07 4.50
C ALA A 1232 9.56 27.14 4.41
N ALA A 1233 9.64 26.12 5.27
CA ALA A 1233 10.69 25.12 5.22
C ALA A 1233 10.66 24.32 3.90
N ALA A 1234 9.48 23.89 3.45
CA ALA A 1234 9.30 23.18 2.17
C ALA A 1234 9.66 24.05 0.95
N ALA A 1235 9.46 25.36 1.04
CA ALA A 1235 9.88 26.32 0.01
C ALA A 1235 11.41 26.59 0.00
N GLY A 1236 12.19 25.86 0.79
CA GLY A 1236 13.65 25.98 0.84
C GLY A 1236 14.16 27.15 1.68
N MET A 1237 13.30 27.74 2.52
CA MET A 1237 13.72 28.84 3.42
C MET A 1237 14.42 28.32 4.68
N ALA A 1238 14.41 27.01 4.92
CA ALA A 1238 15.18 26.37 5.98
C ALA A 1238 16.64 26.15 5.53
N GLY A 1239 17.43 27.21 5.48
CA GLY A 1239 18.87 27.13 5.22
C GLY A 1239 19.54 28.46 4.88
N GLY A 1240 20.07 29.13 5.90
CA GLY A 1240 21.00 30.26 5.76
C GLY A 1240 20.64 31.40 6.71
N SER A 1241 21.50 31.92 7.57
CA SER A 1241 22.96 31.94 7.61
C SER A 1241 23.38 31.96 9.08
N LYS A 1242 24.59 31.47 9.39
CA LYS A 1242 25.28 31.91 10.60
C LYS A 1242 25.43 33.43 10.49
N LEU A 1243 24.71 34.16 11.33
CA LEU A 1243 25.17 35.46 11.82
C LEU A 1243 26.00 35.19 13.08
#